data_AF-A0A969S5N3-F1
#
_entry.id   AF-A0A969S5N3-F1
#
_cell.length_a   1.000
_cell.length_b   1.000
_cell.length_c   1.000
_cell.angle_alpha   90.00
_cell.angle_beta   90.00
_cell.angle_gamma   90.00
#
_symmetry.space_group_name_H-M   'P 1'
#
loop_
_entity.id
_entity.type
_entity.pdbx_description
1 polymer ?
#
loop_
_entity_poly.entity_id
_entity_poly.type
_entity_poly.pdbx_seq_one_letter_code
_entity_poly.pdbx_strand_id
1 'polypeptide(L)'
;MKIILLLAANPRNTSQLRLDEEVREIDEGLRRANKRELFKLEQKWAVRSRDFYRAILDTQPQIVHFCGHGAGEDGIVLEDETGQIACVQADALASMFKLFARKGVECVLLNACYSQVQAEAISQHIQYVIGMNREIGDKAAVNFAVAFYDALAAGEEVEFAYELGCSQLISLKENQIPVLKRKSLNYPVAQNTTPQRIFLSYKRDVEPDEAVASQVFQALSQQHEVFIDQLMLVGTRWAERIEGEIRQADFLIVFLSSRSVYSEMVEQEIRMAHEMAQVQGGHPVILPVRLAYREPFQYPLSAYLNKINWAFWQSEEDTPRLIAELTQAISGGELPIDKVQAKDYLLEVSEPSAFPRPFSSAQPVALEMPEGTMDSQSAFYVERSSDAIALTTIAQRGVTIAIKGPRQVGKSSLLIRAIEAAVNAGKRVAFLDFQLFDKAALTDAELFFRGFCSWLTYELEMEDRVEEYWKTPLGNSQRCTRYVQRHILKELGKKSLVLAMDEVDKVFDADFRNDFFGMLRSWHNSRATTPIWKQLDLTLVTSTEPYQLIDDLNQSPFNVGQVISLQDFTPEQVADLNHRHGSPLNSSEERQLILLLSGHPYLVRRALYLVATQQISTTELFANTTADSGPFGEHLRRHLSLLHDKTELIQGLLQIIRQNTCEDKRIFWRLRGAGLVCEEGRVVLPRCQLYAEYFRENLRE
;
A
#
# COMPACT_ATOMS: atom_id res chain seq x y z
N MET A 1 -21.62 24.25 30.05
CA MET A 1 -22.63 23.33 30.59
C MET A 1 -23.51 22.88 29.44
N LYS A 2 -23.52 21.58 29.12
CA LYS A 2 -24.33 20.98 28.06
C LYS A 2 -25.71 20.61 28.62
N ILE A 3 -26.78 20.94 27.90
CA ILE A 3 -28.14 20.58 28.27
C ILE A 3 -28.52 19.27 27.55
N ILE A 4 -28.96 18.29 28.33
CA ILE A 4 -29.54 17.04 27.84
C ILE A 4 -31.05 17.19 27.94
N LEU A 5 -31.74 17.22 26.79
CA LEU A 5 -33.19 17.20 26.75
C LEU A 5 -33.67 15.76 26.54
N LEU A 6 -34.35 15.21 27.54
CA LEU A 6 -34.95 13.89 27.48
C LEU A 6 -36.46 14.00 27.25
N LEU A 7 -36.91 13.39 26.14
CA LEU A 7 -38.29 13.35 25.69
C LEU A 7 -38.80 11.90 25.83
N ALA A 8 -39.80 11.71 26.69
CA ALA A 8 -40.41 10.41 26.94
C ALA A 8 -41.86 10.36 26.42
N ALA A 9 -42.19 9.33 25.62
CA ALA A 9 -43.54 9.11 25.09
C ALA A 9 -44.03 7.68 25.30
N ASN A 10 -45.20 7.53 25.92
CA ASN A 10 -45.83 6.24 26.21
C ASN A 10 -47.35 6.32 25.91
N PRO A 11 -47.75 6.27 24.62
CA PRO A 11 -49.14 6.47 24.20
C PRO A 11 -50.10 5.42 24.78
N ARG A 12 -51.34 5.82 25.10
CA ARG A 12 -52.33 4.98 25.81
C ARG A 12 -52.68 3.63 25.18
N ASN A 13 -52.44 3.44 23.87
CA ASN A 13 -52.75 2.22 23.12
C ASN A 13 -51.50 1.40 22.76
N THR A 14 -50.40 1.57 23.50
CA THR A 14 -49.13 0.85 23.30
C THR A 14 -48.76 0.04 24.55
N SER A 15 -47.81 -0.89 24.42
CA SER A 15 -47.31 -1.67 25.57
C SER A 15 -46.53 -0.76 26.51
N GLN A 16 -46.91 -0.72 27.78
CA GLN A 16 -46.32 0.22 28.74
C GLN A 16 -44.81 -0.02 28.94
N LEU A 17 -43.99 0.91 28.45
CA LEU A 17 -42.53 0.93 28.68
C LEU A 17 -42.19 1.53 30.05
N ARG A 18 -41.09 1.06 30.66
CA ARG A 18 -40.55 1.57 31.93
C ARG A 18 -39.67 2.82 31.76
N LEU A 19 -40.20 3.85 31.09
CA LEU A 19 -39.46 5.09 30.79
C LEU A 19 -39.09 5.86 32.07
N ASP A 20 -39.90 5.73 33.11
CA ASP A 20 -39.65 6.27 34.46
C ASP A 20 -38.41 5.66 35.12
N GLU A 21 -38.14 4.37 34.88
CA GLU A 21 -36.91 3.70 35.32
C GLU A 21 -35.70 4.27 34.57
N GLU A 22 -35.76 4.34 33.24
CA GLU A 22 -34.67 4.88 32.40
C GLU A 22 -34.27 6.30 32.82
N VAL A 23 -35.24 7.20 32.94
CA VAL A 23 -34.98 8.60 33.27
C VAL A 23 -34.43 8.77 34.68
N ARG A 24 -34.90 7.98 35.64
CA ARG A 24 -34.40 8.01 37.02
C ARG A 24 -32.94 7.57 37.08
N GLU A 25 -32.60 6.46 36.44
CA GLU A 25 -31.22 5.95 36.47
C GLU A 25 -30.24 6.92 35.78
N ILE A 26 -30.66 7.58 34.68
CA ILE A 26 -29.86 8.64 34.03
C ILE A 26 -29.65 9.84 34.96
N ASP A 27 -30.71 10.34 35.62
CA ASP A 27 -30.59 11.46 36.57
C ASP A 27 -29.68 11.10 37.76
N GLU A 28 -29.78 9.88 38.28
CA GLU A 28 -28.91 9.39 39.35
C GLU A 28 -27.45 9.26 38.91
N GLY A 29 -27.18 8.71 37.72
CA GLY A 29 -25.83 8.60 37.15
C GLY A 29 -25.18 9.97 36.97
N LEU A 30 -25.90 10.91 36.37
CA LEU A 30 -25.43 12.28 36.17
C LEU A 30 -25.16 13.02 37.49
N ARG A 31 -25.92 12.75 38.57
CA ARG A 31 -25.69 13.36 39.89
C ARG A 31 -24.46 12.79 40.62
N ARG A 32 -24.13 11.53 40.38
CA ARG A 32 -22.97 10.82 40.98
C ARG A 32 -21.67 11.07 40.22
N ALA A 33 -21.75 11.53 38.97
CA ALA A 33 -20.59 11.73 38.12
C ALA A 33 -19.63 12.84 38.60
N ASN A 34 -18.34 12.64 38.28
CA ASN A 34 -17.25 13.52 38.70
C ASN A 34 -17.32 14.94 38.09
N LYS A 35 -18.01 15.11 36.95
CA LYS A 35 -18.17 16.40 36.25
C LYS A 35 -19.64 16.80 36.11
N ARG A 36 -20.46 16.52 37.12
CA ARG A 36 -21.92 16.77 37.10
C ARG A 36 -22.30 18.22 36.77
N GLU A 37 -21.45 19.19 37.11
CA GLU A 37 -21.63 20.61 36.80
C GLU A 37 -21.53 20.93 35.30
N LEU A 38 -21.03 20.00 34.48
CA LEU A 38 -20.96 20.16 33.04
C LEU A 38 -22.27 19.81 32.35
N PHE A 39 -23.21 19.13 33.01
CA PHE A 39 -24.46 18.66 32.40
C PHE A 39 -25.68 19.15 33.16
N LYS A 40 -26.74 19.48 32.42
CA LYS A 40 -28.07 19.78 32.97
C LYS A 40 -29.10 18.90 32.27
N LEU A 41 -29.79 18.05 33.03
CA LEU A 41 -30.87 17.22 32.52
C LEU A 41 -32.20 17.98 32.59
N GLU A 42 -32.85 18.13 31.43
CA GLU A 42 -34.20 18.66 31.28
C GLU A 42 -35.11 17.56 30.75
N GLN A 43 -36.24 17.32 31.42
CA GLN A 43 -37.13 16.19 31.10
C GLN A 43 -38.49 16.70 30.67
N LYS A 44 -39.05 16.12 29.60
CA LYS A 44 -40.44 16.34 29.18
C LYS A 44 -41.14 15.00 28.98
N TRP A 45 -42.29 14.85 29.64
CA TRP A 45 -43.11 13.65 29.65
C TRP A 45 -44.34 13.84 28.77
N ALA A 46 -44.88 12.73 28.26
CA ALA A 46 -46.09 12.71 27.42
C ALA A 46 -46.00 13.68 26.23
N VAL A 47 -44.85 13.62 25.54
CA VAL A 47 -44.52 14.57 24.46
C VAL A 47 -45.40 14.29 23.24
N ARG A 48 -46.15 15.30 22.80
CA ARG A 48 -46.88 15.29 21.53
C ARG A 48 -45.97 15.75 20.39
N SER A 49 -46.34 15.44 19.15
CA SER A 49 -45.55 15.85 17.97
C SER A 49 -45.25 17.36 17.92
N ARG A 50 -46.18 18.20 18.39
CA ARG A 50 -45.96 19.67 18.47
C ARG A 50 -45.12 20.13 19.65
N ASP A 51 -45.06 19.33 20.71
CA ASP A 51 -44.29 19.65 21.92
C ASP A 51 -42.82 19.26 21.75
N PHE A 52 -42.55 18.32 20.84
CA PHE A 52 -41.21 17.84 20.51
C PHE A 52 -40.26 18.96 20.06
N TYR A 53 -40.62 19.73 19.02
CA TYR A 53 -39.77 20.83 18.53
C TYR A 53 -39.79 22.05 19.46
N ARG A 54 -40.91 22.29 20.18
CA ARG A 54 -41.01 23.38 21.17
C ARG A 54 -40.06 23.17 22.34
N ALA A 55 -39.98 21.94 22.84
CA ALA A 55 -39.06 21.59 23.91
C ALA A 55 -37.60 21.86 23.50
N ILE A 56 -37.21 21.56 22.26
CA ILE A 56 -35.87 21.86 21.74
C ILE A 56 -35.65 23.38 21.61
N LEU A 57 -36.64 24.14 21.15
CA LEU A 57 -36.55 25.61 21.06
C LEU A 57 -36.38 26.28 22.44
N ASP A 58 -37.15 25.82 23.43
CA ASP A 58 -37.17 26.41 24.77
C ASP A 58 -35.92 26.06 25.57
N THR A 59 -35.37 24.85 25.38
CA THR A 59 -34.23 24.35 26.17
C THR A 59 -32.87 24.50 25.50
N GLN A 60 -32.83 24.69 24.17
CA GLN A 60 -31.60 24.77 23.37
C GLN A 60 -30.55 23.70 23.73
N PRO A 61 -30.92 22.40 23.66
CA PRO A 61 -30.09 21.33 24.13
C PRO A 61 -28.90 21.06 23.21
N GLN A 62 -27.84 20.49 23.78
CA GLN A 62 -26.72 19.94 23.01
C GLN A 62 -26.98 18.46 22.70
N ILE A 63 -27.68 17.75 23.60
CA ILE A 63 -28.01 16.35 23.44
C ILE A 63 -29.54 16.19 23.53
N VAL A 64 -30.14 15.56 22.52
CA VAL A 64 -31.56 15.19 22.54
C VAL A 64 -31.69 13.69 22.68
N HIS A 65 -32.35 13.24 23.73
CA HIS A 65 -32.68 11.84 23.97
C HIS A 65 -34.17 11.64 23.79
N PHE A 66 -34.57 10.71 22.92
CA PHE A 66 -35.93 10.23 22.83
C PHE A 66 -36.02 8.79 23.30
N CYS A 67 -36.91 8.51 24.26
CA CYS A 67 -37.24 7.17 24.73
C CYS A 67 -38.74 6.91 24.54
N GLY A 68 -39.08 5.81 23.90
CA GLY A 68 -40.46 5.49 23.54
C GLY A 68 -40.56 4.44 22.44
N HIS A 69 -41.74 4.29 21.87
CA HIS A 69 -41.96 3.32 20.80
C HIS A 69 -41.44 3.80 19.45
N GLY A 70 -40.99 2.84 18.64
CA GLY A 70 -40.65 3.03 17.23
C GLY A 70 -41.38 2.02 16.36
N ALA A 71 -41.73 2.45 15.15
CA ALA A 71 -42.50 1.67 14.18
C ALA A 71 -41.72 1.49 12.86
N GLY A 72 -40.39 1.36 12.92
CA GLY A 72 -39.54 1.18 11.75
C GLY A 72 -39.67 2.34 10.77
N GLU A 73 -40.00 2.05 9.50
CA GLU A 73 -40.15 3.08 8.45
C GLU A 73 -41.25 4.11 8.76
N ASP A 74 -42.28 3.73 9.52
CA ASP A 74 -43.38 4.62 9.87
C ASP A 74 -42.96 5.74 10.83
N GLY A 75 -41.84 5.57 11.55
CA GLY A 75 -41.27 6.62 12.42
C GLY A 75 -41.24 6.30 13.91
N ILE A 76 -40.92 7.34 14.70
CA ILE A 76 -41.09 7.29 16.16
C ILE A 76 -42.54 7.57 16.53
N VAL A 77 -43.04 6.92 17.58
CA VAL A 77 -44.45 6.97 17.98
C VAL A 77 -44.63 8.03 19.08
N LEU A 78 -45.49 9.01 18.82
CA LEU A 78 -45.88 10.09 19.74
C LEU A 78 -47.42 10.13 19.90
N GLU A 79 -47.90 11.04 20.74
CA GLU A 79 -49.33 11.35 20.84
C GLU A 79 -49.73 12.56 19.97
N ASP A 80 -50.92 12.50 19.37
CA ASP A 80 -51.55 13.66 18.72
C ASP A 80 -52.39 14.51 19.71
N GLU A 81 -53.09 15.52 19.19
CA GLU A 81 -53.92 16.42 20.01
C GLU A 81 -55.14 15.74 20.63
N THR A 82 -55.53 14.56 20.12
CA THR A 82 -56.64 13.73 20.60
C THR A 82 -56.19 12.61 21.54
N GLY A 83 -54.88 12.47 21.77
CA GLY A 83 -54.28 11.39 22.56
C GLY A 83 -54.18 10.06 21.82
N GLN A 84 -54.32 10.07 20.49
CA GLN A 84 -54.11 8.91 19.63
C GLN A 84 -52.66 8.82 19.17
N ILE A 85 -52.28 7.64 18.68
CA ILE A 85 -50.94 7.37 18.15
C ILE A 85 -50.71 8.19 16.89
N ALA A 86 -49.61 8.93 16.86
CA ALA A 86 -49.08 9.60 15.67
C ALA A 86 -47.62 9.21 15.45
N CYS A 87 -47.29 8.76 14.25
CA CYS A 87 -45.91 8.44 13.89
C CYS A 87 -45.24 9.64 13.22
N VAL A 88 -43.99 9.90 13.58
CA VAL A 88 -43.16 10.94 12.96
C VAL A 88 -42.07 10.27 12.12
N GLN A 89 -42.24 10.37 10.80
CA GLN A 89 -41.36 9.75 9.82
C GLN A 89 -39.95 10.37 9.80
N ALA A 90 -39.00 9.61 9.23
CA ALA A 90 -37.59 9.97 9.15
C ALA A 90 -37.33 11.33 8.48
N ASP A 91 -37.99 11.62 7.35
CA ASP A 91 -37.82 12.88 6.61
C ASP A 91 -38.27 14.10 7.41
N ALA A 92 -39.34 13.95 8.21
CA ALA A 92 -39.84 15.00 9.08
C ALA A 92 -38.86 15.30 10.22
N LEU A 93 -38.31 14.26 10.86
CA LEU A 93 -37.28 14.39 11.88
C LEU A 93 -35.99 14.99 11.31
N ALA A 94 -35.53 14.51 10.16
CA ALA A 94 -34.34 15.03 9.49
C ALA A 94 -34.49 16.52 9.15
N SER A 95 -35.61 16.91 8.54
CA SER A 95 -35.92 18.30 8.21
C SER A 95 -35.93 19.21 9.45
N MET A 96 -36.44 18.71 10.57
CA MET A 96 -36.46 19.41 11.84
C MET A 96 -35.05 19.54 12.45
N PHE A 97 -34.32 18.42 12.59
CA PHE A 97 -32.97 18.44 13.18
C PHE A 97 -31.94 19.17 12.31
N LYS A 98 -32.18 19.29 11.00
CA LYS A 98 -31.43 20.21 10.12
C LYS A 98 -31.41 21.65 10.64
N LEU A 99 -32.54 22.13 11.15
CA LEU A 99 -32.67 23.48 11.70
C LEU A 99 -31.98 23.59 13.07
N PHE A 100 -32.12 22.56 13.91
CA PHE A 100 -31.56 22.55 15.26
C PHE A 100 -30.07 22.22 15.34
N ALA A 101 -29.49 21.59 14.32
CA ALA A 101 -28.05 21.46 14.16
C ALA A 101 -27.35 22.83 14.23
N ARG A 102 -27.93 23.84 13.59
CA ARG A 102 -27.44 25.23 13.62
C ARG A 102 -27.65 25.93 14.97
N LYS A 103 -28.43 25.34 15.86
CA LYS A 103 -28.74 25.84 17.20
C LYS A 103 -27.94 25.12 18.30
N GLY A 104 -27.03 24.23 17.92
CA GLY A 104 -26.08 23.61 18.84
C GLY A 104 -26.43 22.20 19.28
N VAL A 105 -27.43 21.54 18.68
CA VAL A 105 -27.64 20.09 18.88
C VAL A 105 -26.50 19.35 18.18
N GLU A 106 -25.73 18.60 18.96
CA GLU A 106 -24.55 17.84 18.51
C GLU A 106 -24.78 16.32 18.54
N CYS A 107 -25.66 15.84 19.44
CA CYS A 107 -25.95 14.41 19.60
C CYS A 107 -27.45 14.15 19.71
N VAL A 108 -27.94 13.13 19.02
CA VAL A 108 -29.32 12.63 19.13
C VAL A 108 -29.31 11.14 19.45
N LEU A 109 -29.98 10.72 20.52
CA LEU A 109 -30.17 9.32 20.89
C LEU A 109 -31.65 8.94 20.74
N LEU A 110 -31.95 8.03 19.82
CA LEU A 110 -33.29 7.49 19.57
C LEU A 110 -33.41 6.10 20.18
N ASN A 111 -33.73 6.03 21.47
CA ASN A 111 -33.98 4.80 22.20
C ASN A 111 -35.41 4.30 21.92
N ALA A 112 -35.62 3.84 20.69
CA ALA A 112 -36.89 3.35 20.17
C ALA A 112 -36.64 2.21 19.17
N CYS A 113 -37.51 1.20 19.16
CA CYS A 113 -37.34 0.02 18.30
C CYS A 113 -37.25 0.40 16.81
N TYR A 114 -36.31 -0.21 16.09
CA TYR A 114 -36.09 0.02 14.65
C TYR A 114 -35.82 1.49 14.26
N SER A 115 -35.33 2.33 15.19
CA SER A 115 -35.05 3.74 14.95
C SER A 115 -33.83 4.03 14.07
N GLN A 116 -33.13 3.02 13.56
CA GLN A 116 -31.97 3.18 12.68
C GLN A 116 -32.31 4.02 11.43
N VAL A 117 -33.49 3.85 10.85
CA VAL A 117 -33.90 4.58 9.64
C VAL A 117 -33.95 6.08 9.90
N GLN A 118 -34.48 6.47 11.06
CA GLN A 118 -34.52 7.87 11.50
C GLN A 118 -33.12 8.36 11.89
N ALA A 119 -32.30 7.50 12.53
CA ALA A 119 -30.93 7.84 12.88
C ALA A 119 -30.08 8.15 11.65
N GLU A 120 -30.23 7.37 10.57
CA GLU A 120 -29.59 7.62 9.28
C GLU A 120 -29.98 8.99 8.73
N ALA A 121 -31.28 9.27 8.65
CA ALA A 121 -31.80 10.52 8.11
C ALA A 121 -31.35 11.75 8.92
N ILE A 122 -31.35 11.68 10.26
CA ILE A 122 -30.91 12.79 11.14
C ILE A 122 -29.39 12.97 11.07
N SER A 123 -28.62 11.89 10.91
CA SER A 123 -27.16 11.94 10.90
C SER A 123 -26.59 12.76 9.74
N GLN A 124 -27.36 12.93 8.65
CA GLN A 124 -27.04 13.88 7.58
C GLN A 124 -26.86 15.32 8.07
N HIS A 125 -27.35 15.66 9.27
CA HIS A 125 -27.36 17.01 9.81
C HIS A 125 -26.72 17.13 11.20
N ILE A 126 -26.83 16.12 12.06
CA ILE A 126 -26.32 16.11 13.43
C ILE A 126 -25.08 15.23 13.55
N GLN A 127 -24.03 15.73 14.22
CA GLN A 127 -22.71 15.10 14.31
C GLN A 127 -22.75 13.65 14.78
N TYR A 128 -23.54 13.36 15.81
CA TYR A 128 -23.72 12.01 16.34
C TYR A 128 -25.20 11.66 16.44
N VAL A 129 -25.59 10.53 15.89
CA VAL A 129 -26.95 10.01 16.04
C VAL A 129 -26.92 8.53 16.34
N ILE A 130 -27.57 8.11 17.42
CA ILE A 130 -27.66 6.70 17.81
C ILE A 130 -29.10 6.25 17.64
N GLY A 131 -29.31 5.15 16.92
CA GLY A 131 -30.62 4.49 16.78
C GLY A 131 -30.52 2.99 17.01
N MET A 132 -31.65 2.30 16.96
CA MET A 132 -31.75 0.85 17.15
C MET A 132 -32.04 0.15 15.83
N ASN A 133 -31.24 -0.84 15.45
CA ASN A 133 -31.44 -1.57 14.18
C ASN A 133 -32.55 -2.64 14.24
N ARG A 134 -33.00 -2.99 15.44
CA ARG A 134 -34.11 -3.91 15.70
C ARG A 134 -34.83 -3.55 17.00
N GLU A 135 -35.76 -4.39 17.44
CA GLU A 135 -36.42 -4.28 18.75
C GLU A 135 -35.40 -4.43 19.88
N ILE A 136 -35.45 -3.54 20.88
CA ILE A 136 -34.57 -3.54 22.06
C ILE A 136 -35.41 -3.79 23.31
N GLY A 137 -34.96 -4.69 24.19
CA GLY A 137 -35.64 -4.91 25.47
C GLY A 137 -35.46 -3.73 26.43
N ASP A 138 -36.48 -3.44 27.26
CA ASP A 138 -36.48 -2.35 28.25
C ASP A 138 -35.20 -2.32 29.10
N LYS A 139 -34.74 -3.48 29.57
CA LYS A 139 -33.53 -3.58 30.40
C LYS A 139 -32.26 -3.22 29.62
N ALA A 140 -32.18 -3.57 28.33
CA ALA A 140 -31.06 -3.17 27.50
C ALA A 140 -31.11 -1.68 27.14
N ALA A 141 -32.29 -1.14 26.85
CA ALA A 141 -32.49 0.28 26.62
C ALA A 141 -31.99 1.11 27.83
N VAL A 142 -32.37 0.73 29.05
CA VAL A 142 -31.91 1.37 30.29
C VAL A 142 -30.41 1.21 30.48
N ASN A 143 -29.88 -0.02 30.40
CA ASN A 143 -28.45 -0.29 30.61
C ASN A 143 -27.55 0.49 29.64
N PHE A 144 -27.97 0.58 28.37
CA PHE A 144 -27.25 1.34 27.36
C PHE A 144 -27.22 2.82 27.71
N ALA A 145 -28.38 3.41 27.98
CA ALA A 145 -28.49 4.85 28.25
C ALA A 145 -27.70 5.26 29.51
N VAL A 146 -27.77 4.47 30.58
CA VAL A 146 -27.04 4.73 31.83
C VAL A 146 -25.53 4.74 31.57
N ALA A 147 -24.98 3.69 30.95
CA ALA A 147 -23.54 3.61 30.68
C ALA A 147 -23.07 4.68 29.69
N PHE A 148 -23.89 5.03 28.70
CA PHE A 148 -23.61 6.11 27.77
C PHE A 148 -23.47 7.46 28.49
N TYR A 149 -24.42 7.82 29.36
CA TYR A 149 -24.34 9.08 30.10
C TYR A 149 -23.29 9.08 31.21
N ASP A 150 -23.02 7.93 31.85
CA ASP A 150 -21.92 7.81 32.82
C ASP A 150 -20.56 8.11 32.17
N ALA A 151 -20.31 7.58 30.97
CA ALA A 151 -19.10 7.90 30.20
C ALA A 151 -19.00 9.38 29.83
N LEU A 152 -20.09 9.96 29.30
CA LEU A 152 -20.12 11.38 28.96
C LEU A 152 -19.89 12.27 30.19
N ALA A 153 -20.46 11.88 31.34
CA ALA A 153 -20.31 12.62 32.59
C ALA A 153 -18.94 12.41 33.28
N ALA A 154 -18.19 11.36 32.91
CA ALA A 154 -16.76 11.23 33.19
C ALA A 154 -15.91 12.14 32.28
N GLY A 155 -16.49 12.64 31.19
CA GLY A 155 -15.88 13.52 30.20
C GLY A 155 -15.20 12.78 29.06
N GLU A 156 -15.65 11.56 28.79
CA GLU A 156 -15.29 10.81 27.58
C GLU A 156 -16.09 11.31 26.36
N GLU A 157 -15.57 11.04 25.17
CA GLU A 157 -16.22 11.40 23.90
C GLU A 157 -17.41 10.47 23.58
N VAL A 158 -18.29 10.92 22.67
CA VAL A 158 -19.54 10.21 22.32
C VAL A 158 -19.27 8.79 21.82
N GLU A 159 -18.16 8.57 21.11
CA GLU A 159 -17.86 7.27 20.53
C GLU A 159 -17.40 6.25 21.58
N PHE A 160 -16.61 6.70 22.55
CA PHE A 160 -16.28 5.89 23.71
C PHE A 160 -17.53 5.59 24.56
N ALA A 161 -18.38 6.59 24.78
CA ALA A 161 -19.63 6.43 25.50
C ALA A 161 -20.56 5.41 24.82
N TYR A 162 -20.62 5.43 23.48
CA TYR A 162 -21.36 4.45 22.68
C TYR A 162 -20.80 3.03 22.84
N GLU A 163 -19.48 2.86 22.72
CA GLU A 163 -18.83 1.55 22.89
C GLU A 163 -19.03 0.99 24.30
N LEU A 164 -18.93 1.84 25.33
CA LEU A 164 -19.20 1.46 26.72
C LEU A 164 -20.67 1.05 26.90
N GLY A 165 -21.61 1.81 26.33
CA GLY A 165 -23.03 1.46 26.31
C GLY A 165 -23.28 0.08 25.71
N CYS A 166 -22.72 -0.20 24.54
CA CYS A 166 -22.84 -1.51 23.89
C CYS A 166 -22.23 -2.65 24.73
N SER A 167 -21.13 -2.38 25.46
CA SER A 167 -20.49 -3.38 26.32
C SER A 167 -21.42 -3.90 27.43
N GLN A 168 -22.29 -3.05 27.98
CA GLN A 168 -23.23 -3.43 29.04
C GLN A 168 -24.35 -4.36 28.55
N LEU A 169 -24.52 -4.48 27.23
CA LEU A 169 -25.56 -5.31 26.62
C LEU A 169 -25.06 -6.71 26.22
N ILE A 170 -23.76 -6.99 26.35
CA ILE A 170 -23.17 -8.28 25.93
C ILE A 170 -23.84 -9.45 26.65
N SER A 171 -24.10 -9.31 27.95
CA SER A 171 -24.77 -10.34 28.75
C SER A 171 -26.23 -10.60 28.35
N LEU A 172 -26.87 -9.61 27.71
CA LEU A 172 -28.24 -9.68 27.19
C LEU A 172 -28.27 -10.10 25.71
N LYS A 173 -27.11 -10.20 25.05
CA LYS A 173 -26.95 -10.46 23.60
C LYS A 173 -27.61 -9.40 22.70
N GLU A 174 -27.69 -8.17 23.22
CA GLU A 174 -28.33 -7.02 22.55
C GLU A 174 -27.30 -5.92 22.19
N ASN A 175 -26.00 -6.21 22.31
CA ASN A 175 -24.89 -5.27 22.09
C ASN A 175 -24.70 -4.81 20.64
N GLN A 176 -25.33 -5.48 19.67
CA GLN A 176 -25.33 -5.08 18.27
C GLN A 176 -26.58 -4.30 17.88
N ILE A 177 -27.48 -3.98 18.83
CA ILE A 177 -28.75 -3.31 18.55
C ILE A 177 -28.59 -1.79 18.39
N PRO A 178 -27.92 -1.09 19.34
CA PRO A 178 -27.58 0.31 19.13
C PRO A 178 -26.61 0.44 17.96
N VAL A 179 -26.84 1.41 17.09
CA VAL A 179 -25.99 1.75 15.96
C VAL A 179 -25.68 3.24 15.98
N LEU A 180 -24.39 3.58 16.05
CA LEU A 180 -23.91 4.96 15.96
C LEU A 180 -23.76 5.37 14.49
N LYS A 181 -24.44 6.44 14.11
CA LYS A 181 -24.32 7.15 12.85
C LYS A 181 -23.60 8.45 13.09
N ARG A 182 -22.52 8.66 12.35
CA ARG A 182 -21.80 9.94 12.36
C ARG A 182 -22.31 10.77 11.20
N LYS A 183 -22.33 12.08 11.40
CA LYS A 183 -22.47 13.01 10.28
C LYS A 183 -21.31 12.81 9.34
N SER A 184 -21.57 12.07 8.27
CA SER A 184 -20.81 12.20 7.03
C SER A 184 -20.73 13.68 6.76
N LEU A 185 -19.51 14.23 6.71
CA LEU A 185 -19.27 15.61 6.35
C LEU A 185 -19.76 15.81 4.91
N ASN A 186 -21.08 15.99 4.76
CA ASN A 186 -21.69 16.58 3.59
C ASN A 186 -21.27 18.05 3.63
N TYR A 187 -20.04 18.30 3.22
CA TYR A 187 -19.77 19.52 2.49
C TYR A 187 -20.81 19.56 1.37
N PRO A 188 -21.50 20.68 1.13
CA PRO A 188 -22.18 20.83 -0.14
C PRO A 188 -21.14 20.45 -1.19
N VAL A 189 -21.49 19.49 -2.04
CA VAL A 189 -20.69 19.12 -3.20
C VAL A 189 -20.38 20.45 -3.88
N ALA A 190 -19.18 20.98 -3.62
CA ALA A 190 -18.53 21.75 -4.64
C ALA A 190 -18.39 20.71 -5.72
N GLN A 191 -19.31 20.75 -6.68
CA GLN A 191 -19.07 20.13 -7.95
C GLN A 191 -17.77 20.80 -8.39
N ASN A 192 -16.63 20.15 -8.17
CA ASN A 192 -15.52 20.34 -9.05
C ASN A 192 -16.06 19.83 -10.38
N THR A 193 -16.71 20.74 -11.10
CA THR A 193 -17.29 20.58 -12.43
C THR A 193 -16.20 20.37 -13.48
N THR A 194 -14.94 20.31 -13.06
CA THR A 194 -13.80 19.96 -13.87
C THR A 194 -13.65 18.44 -13.90
N PRO A 195 -13.95 17.79 -15.05
CA PRO A 195 -13.67 16.37 -15.23
C PRO A 195 -12.20 16.11 -14.90
N GLN A 196 -11.95 15.12 -14.04
CA GLN A 196 -10.60 14.66 -13.71
C GLN A 196 -10.11 13.69 -14.78
N ARG A 197 -8.80 13.59 -14.91
CA ARG A 197 -8.13 12.59 -15.75
C ARG A 197 -7.76 11.39 -14.91
N ILE A 198 -8.27 10.23 -15.29
CA ILE A 198 -8.15 9.00 -14.48
C ILE A 198 -7.51 7.92 -15.32
N PHE A 199 -6.42 7.36 -14.84
CA PHE A 199 -5.80 6.18 -15.43
C PHE A 199 -6.22 4.93 -14.65
N LEU A 200 -6.74 3.91 -15.35
CA LEU A 200 -7.04 2.61 -14.76
C LEU A 200 -5.93 1.59 -15.08
N SER A 201 -5.24 1.13 -14.03
CA SER A 201 -4.20 0.11 -14.10
C SER A 201 -4.75 -1.23 -13.58
N TYR A 202 -4.57 -2.29 -14.37
CA TYR A 202 -5.02 -3.64 -14.07
C TYR A 202 -4.27 -4.66 -14.93
N LYS A 203 -4.37 -5.95 -14.58
CA LYS A 203 -3.86 -7.03 -15.42
C LYS A 203 -4.92 -7.48 -16.41
N ARG A 204 -4.57 -7.44 -17.70
CA ARG A 204 -5.46 -7.87 -18.81
C ARG A 204 -5.64 -9.39 -18.84
N ASP A 205 -6.74 -9.85 -19.44
CA ASP A 205 -7.07 -11.26 -19.66
C ASP A 205 -7.12 -12.07 -18.35
N VAL A 206 -7.42 -11.39 -17.24
CA VAL A 206 -7.45 -11.95 -15.89
C VAL A 206 -8.72 -11.53 -15.19
N GLU A 207 -9.44 -12.51 -14.68
CA GLU A 207 -10.57 -12.30 -13.77
C GLU A 207 -10.11 -12.31 -12.30
N PRO A 208 -10.66 -11.44 -11.43
CA PRO A 208 -11.74 -10.47 -11.69
C PRO A 208 -11.27 -9.10 -12.24
N ASP A 209 -9.96 -8.92 -12.44
CA ASP A 209 -9.33 -7.63 -12.78
C ASP A 209 -9.98 -6.94 -13.99
N GLU A 210 -10.15 -7.65 -15.10
CA GLU A 210 -10.69 -7.08 -16.33
C GLU A 210 -12.18 -6.73 -16.24
N ALA A 211 -12.98 -7.60 -15.62
CA ALA A 211 -14.40 -7.35 -15.43
C ALA A 211 -14.65 -6.15 -14.50
N VAL A 212 -13.91 -6.04 -13.40
CA VAL A 212 -14.04 -4.91 -12.46
C VAL A 212 -13.53 -3.62 -13.11
N ALA A 213 -12.38 -3.65 -13.78
CA ALA A 213 -11.84 -2.48 -14.46
C ALA A 213 -12.81 -1.95 -15.54
N SER A 214 -13.44 -2.85 -16.31
CA SER A 214 -14.41 -2.49 -17.35
C SER A 214 -15.67 -1.83 -16.76
N GLN A 215 -16.20 -2.34 -15.64
CA GLN A 215 -17.37 -1.76 -14.97
C GLN A 215 -17.06 -0.39 -14.37
N VAL A 216 -15.90 -0.24 -13.71
CA VAL A 216 -15.45 1.05 -13.16
C VAL A 216 -15.18 2.05 -14.28
N PHE A 217 -14.57 1.63 -15.40
CA PHE A 217 -14.38 2.45 -16.58
C PHE A 217 -15.70 3.03 -17.09
N GLN A 218 -16.72 2.18 -17.28
CA GLN A 218 -18.03 2.61 -17.76
C GLN A 218 -18.70 3.62 -16.80
N ALA A 219 -18.58 3.40 -15.49
CA ALA A 219 -19.18 4.28 -14.49
C ALA A 219 -18.48 5.65 -14.43
N LEU A 220 -17.15 5.67 -14.34
CA LEU A 220 -16.38 6.91 -14.18
C LEU A 220 -16.33 7.75 -15.47
N SER A 221 -16.38 7.10 -16.65
CA SER A 221 -16.38 7.80 -17.95
C SER A 221 -17.60 8.70 -18.18
N GLN A 222 -18.65 8.57 -17.35
CA GLN A 222 -19.82 9.46 -17.42
C GLN A 222 -19.51 10.89 -16.97
N GLN A 223 -18.48 11.08 -16.14
CA GLN A 223 -18.18 12.37 -15.49
C GLN A 223 -16.70 12.78 -15.59
N HIS A 224 -15.81 11.87 -16.01
CA HIS A 224 -14.37 12.06 -16.02
C HIS A 224 -13.75 11.57 -17.34
N GLU A 225 -12.55 12.05 -17.64
CA GLU A 225 -11.74 11.56 -18.75
C GLU A 225 -10.97 10.32 -18.26
N VAL A 226 -11.52 9.14 -18.54
CA VAL A 226 -10.94 7.87 -18.06
C VAL A 226 -10.19 7.19 -19.19
N PHE A 227 -8.94 6.81 -18.91
CA PHE A 227 -8.13 6.00 -19.79
C PHE A 227 -8.06 4.56 -19.28
N ILE A 228 -8.34 3.60 -20.17
CA ILE A 228 -8.14 2.17 -19.97
C ILE A 228 -7.39 1.60 -21.17
N ASP A 229 -6.49 0.66 -20.90
CA ASP A 229 -5.52 0.13 -21.87
C ASP A 229 -6.15 -0.84 -22.93
N GLN A 230 -7.47 -0.82 -23.12
CA GLN A 230 -8.22 -1.59 -24.14
C GLN A 230 -8.34 -0.86 -25.50
N LEU A 231 -8.18 0.46 -25.56
CA LEU A 231 -8.47 1.28 -26.75
C LEU A 231 -7.20 1.68 -27.53
N MET A 232 -6.53 0.72 -28.17
CA MET A 232 -5.32 0.99 -28.97
C MET A 232 -5.38 0.35 -30.36
N LEU A 233 -5.14 1.16 -31.40
CA LEU A 233 -4.96 0.71 -32.78
C LEU A 233 -3.54 0.14 -32.94
N VAL A 234 -3.43 -0.99 -33.66
CA VAL A 234 -2.15 -1.61 -34.02
C VAL A 234 -1.24 -0.56 -34.69
N GLY A 235 -0.07 -0.28 -34.10
CA GLY A 235 0.93 0.64 -34.63
C GLY A 235 1.05 2.01 -33.92
N THR A 236 0.27 2.30 -32.87
CA THR A 236 0.54 3.46 -32.00
C THR A 236 1.70 3.16 -31.04
N ARG A 237 2.56 4.16 -30.76
CA ARG A 237 3.69 4.02 -29.85
C ARG A 237 3.18 3.86 -28.41
N TRP A 238 2.98 2.59 -28.03
CA TRP A 238 2.24 2.18 -26.85
C TRP A 238 2.76 2.81 -25.55
N ALA A 239 4.08 2.85 -25.40
CA ALA A 239 4.78 3.47 -24.29
C ALA A 239 4.51 4.97 -24.11
N GLU A 240 4.51 5.74 -25.20
CA GLU A 240 4.41 7.21 -25.16
C GLU A 240 3.03 7.63 -24.70
N ARG A 241 2.01 6.87 -25.13
CA ARG A 241 0.64 7.11 -24.72
C ARG A 241 0.48 6.81 -23.24
N ILE A 242 0.90 5.63 -22.75
CA ILE A 242 0.75 5.28 -21.32
C ILE A 242 1.45 6.30 -20.42
N GLU A 243 2.72 6.66 -20.73
CA GLU A 243 3.42 7.67 -19.94
C GLU A 243 2.74 9.04 -20.03
N GLY A 244 2.32 9.45 -21.23
CA GLY A 244 1.62 10.72 -21.45
C GLY A 244 0.29 10.81 -20.69
N GLU A 245 -0.46 9.71 -20.64
CA GLU A 245 -1.75 9.60 -19.94
C GLU A 245 -1.53 9.60 -18.42
N ILE A 246 -0.57 8.82 -17.88
CA ILE A 246 -0.24 8.82 -16.44
C ILE A 246 0.26 10.20 -16.01
N ARG A 247 1.09 10.86 -16.84
CA ARG A 247 1.63 12.20 -16.54
C ARG A 247 0.54 13.27 -16.48
N GLN A 248 -0.53 13.09 -17.24
CA GLN A 248 -1.66 14.02 -17.30
C GLN A 248 -2.80 13.61 -16.37
N ALA A 249 -2.68 12.46 -15.71
CA ALA A 249 -3.71 11.95 -14.82
C ALA A 249 -3.69 12.70 -13.49
N ASP A 250 -4.88 12.99 -12.99
CA ASP A 250 -5.10 13.47 -11.63
C ASP A 250 -5.10 12.29 -10.64
N PHE A 251 -5.58 11.12 -11.09
CA PHE A 251 -5.71 9.88 -10.32
C PHE A 251 -5.23 8.65 -11.09
N LEU A 252 -4.54 7.75 -10.39
CA LEU A 252 -4.22 6.39 -10.84
C LEU A 252 -4.99 5.39 -9.99
N ILE A 253 -6.01 4.73 -10.55
CA ILE A 253 -6.73 3.65 -9.86
C ILE A 253 -6.08 2.32 -10.24
N VAL A 254 -5.67 1.54 -9.25
CA VAL A 254 -4.92 0.29 -9.48
C VAL A 254 -5.65 -0.90 -8.89
N PHE A 255 -6.02 -1.85 -9.74
CA PHE A 255 -6.68 -3.09 -9.36
C PHE A 255 -5.67 -4.20 -9.09
N LEU A 256 -5.71 -4.76 -7.88
CA LEU A 256 -4.69 -5.65 -7.32
C LEU A 256 -5.31 -6.95 -6.80
N SER A 257 -5.35 -7.97 -7.64
CA SER A 257 -5.64 -9.37 -7.32
C SER A 257 -4.36 -10.15 -7.07
N SER A 258 -4.48 -11.42 -6.67
CA SER A 258 -3.35 -12.36 -6.54
C SER A 258 -2.56 -12.58 -7.84
N ARG A 259 -3.01 -12.07 -8.99
CA ARG A 259 -2.31 -12.16 -10.28
C ARG A 259 -1.72 -10.84 -10.75
N SER A 260 -2.35 -9.69 -10.45
CA SER A 260 -1.86 -8.36 -10.85
C SER A 260 -0.81 -7.79 -9.92
N VAL A 261 -0.76 -8.21 -8.65
CA VAL A 261 0.35 -7.82 -7.75
C VAL A 261 1.73 -8.28 -8.25
N TYR A 262 1.77 -9.20 -9.22
CA TYR A 262 2.99 -9.71 -9.86
C TYR A 262 3.16 -9.22 -11.30
N SER A 263 2.34 -8.26 -11.75
CA SER A 263 2.44 -7.68 -13.08
C SER A 263 3.57 -6.64 -13.12
N GLU A 264 4.58 -6.87 -13.97
CA GLU A 264 5.64 -5.92 -14.24
C GLU A 264 5.11 -4.58 -14.77
N MET A 265 4.02 -4.62 -15.53
CA MET A 265 3.38 -3.43 -16.08
C MET A 265 2.66 -2.65 -14.98
N VAL A 266 1.82 -3.29 -14.17
CA VAL A 266 1.14 -2.63 -13.05
C VAL A 266 2.15 -2.06 -12.06
N GLU A 267 3.22 -2.80 -11.74
CA GLU A 267 4.33 -2.31 -10.90
C GLU A 267 4.98 -1.06 -11.52
N GLN A 268 5.25 -1.07 -12.82
CA GLN A 268 5.86 0.05 -13.52
C GLN A 268 4.96 1.29 -13.49
N GLU A 269 3.65 1.13 -13.69
CA GLU A 269 2.67 2.22 -13.67
C GLU A 269 2.56 2.83 -12.27
N ILE A 270 2.47 1.99 -11.23
CA ILE A 270 2.49 2.44 -9.82
C ILE A 270 3.78 3.23 -9.55
N ARG A 271 4.94 2.70 -9.96
CA ARG A 271 6.22 3.37 -9.73
C ARG A 271 6.28 4.70 -10.46
N MET A 272 5.86 4.76 -11.72
CA MET A 272 5.83 5.99 -12.51
C MET A 272 4.91 7.03 -11.87
N ALA A 273 3.69 6.64 -11.48
CA ALA A 273 2.76 7.51 -10.77
C ALA A 273 3.35 8.02 -9.45
N HIS A 274 4.01 7.15 -8.68
CA HIS A 274 4.66 7.54 -7.44
C HIS A 274 5.78 8.55 -7.68
N GLU A 275 6.69 8.27 -8.63
CA GLU A 275 7.78 9.19 -9.01
C GLU A 275 7.24 10.55 -9.51
N MET A 276 6.13 10.55 -10.26
CA MET A 276 5.48 11.77 -10.75
C MET A 276 4.79 12.56 -9.64
N ALA A 277 4.09 11.88 -8.72
CA ALA A 277 3.43 12.51 -7.57
C ALA A 277 4.42 13.30 -6.71
N GLN A 278 5.65 12.81 -6.54
CA GLN A 278 6.69 13.54 -5.81
C GLN A 278 7.10 14.86 -6.49
N VAL A 279 7.01 14.94 -7.83
CA VAL A 279 7.44 16.11 -8.61
C VAL A 279 6.28 17.06 -8.93
N GLN A 280 5.06 16.52 -9.01
CA GLN A 280 3.85 17.25 -9.42
C GLN A 280 2.90 17.53 -8.25
N GLY A 281 3.44 17.76 -7.05
CA GLY A 281 2.64 18.20 -5.89
C GLY A 281 1.60 17.19 -5.42
N GLY A 282 1.85 15.88 -5.60
CA GLY A 282 0.98 14.79 -5.18
C GLY A 282 0.23 14.07 -6.30
N HIS A 283 0.41 14.46 -7.57
CA HIS A 283 -0.34 13.90 -8.71
C HIS A 283 0.49 13.01 -9.66
N PRO A 284 -0.08 11.90 -10.19
CA PRO A 284 -1.43 11.41 -9.89
C PRO A 284 -1.55 10.83 -8.49
N VAL A 285 -2.71 11.00 -7.86
CA VAL A 285 -3.04 10.35 -6.58
C VAL A 285 -3.31 8.87 -6.84
N ILE A 286 -2.55 7.99 -6.18
CA ILE A 286 -2.70 6.54 -6.34
C ILE A 286 -3.83 6.03 -5.45
N LEU A 287 -4.80 5.35 -6.05
CA LEU A 287 -5.97 4.75 -5.41
C LEU A 287 -5.91 3.21 -5.55
N PRO A 288 -5.27 2.49 -4.61
CA PRO A 288 -5.15 1.03 -4.67
C PRO A 288 -6.46 0.34 -4.30
N VAL A 289 -6.84 -0.67 -5.09
CA VAL A 289 -8.04 -1.50 -4.90
C VAL A 289 -7.62 -2.97 -4.84
N ARG A 290 -7.79 -3.60 -3.68
CA ARG A 290 -7.55 -5.05 -3.50
C ARG A 290 -8.74 -5.84 -4.01
N LEU A 291 -8.51 -6.70 -5.00
CA LEU A 291 -9.50 -7.61 -5.57
C LEU A 291 -9.36 -9.00 -4.96
N ALA A 292 -10.10 -9.24 -3.88
CA ALA A 292 -10.06 -10.45 -3.04
C ALA A 292 -8.65 -10.88 -2.58
N TYR A 293 -7.67 -9.96 -2.66
CA TYR A 293 -6.28 -10.19 -2.29
C TYR A 293 -6.06 -9.83 -0.82
N ARG A 294 -5.83 -10.85 0.01
CA ARG A 294 -5.72 -10.76 1.48
C ARG A 294 -4.30 -10.91 2.03
N GLU A 295 -3.29 -10.98 1.17
CA GLU A 295 -1.90 -11.08 1.61
C GLU A 295 -1.22 -9.70 1.68
N PRO A 296 -0.20 -9.51 2.53
CA PRO A 296 0.61 -8.29 2.47
C PRO A 296 1.18 -8.07 1.06
N PHE A 297 1.35 -6.82 0.63
CA PHE A 297 2.09 -6.59 -0.61
C PHE A 297 3.54 -7.01 -0.39
N GLN A 298 4.11 -7.70 -1.37
CA GLN A 298 5.54 -8.01 -1.39
C GLN A 298 6.33 -6.86 -2.01
N TYR A 299 7.63 -6.84 -1.75
CA TYR A 299 8.54 -5.89 -2.37
C TYR A 299 8.59 -6.12 -3.90
N PRO A 300 8.53 -5.08 -4.76
CA PRO A 300 8.63 -3.64 -4.44
C PRO A 300 7.31 -2.93 -4.18
N LEU A 301 6.15 -3.54 -4.48
CA LEU A 301 4.84 -2.91 -4.31
C LEU A 301 4.56 -2.46 -2.87
N SER A 302 5.03 -3.23 -1.90
CA SER A 302 4.93 -2.92 -0.47
C SER A 302 5.45 -1.53 -0.14
N ALA A 303 6.51 -1.10 -0.81
CA ALA A 303 7.18 0.15 -0.52
C ALA A 303 6.38 1.37 -1.03
N TYR A 304 5.63 1.20 -2.12
CA TYR A 304 4.77 2.25 -2.67
C TYR A 304 3.39 2.28 -2.03
N LEU A 305 2.79 1.10 -1.76
CA LEU A 305 1.36 0.99 -1.46
C LEU A 305 1.02 0.81 0.02
N ASN A 306 1.91 0.28 0.86
CA ASN A 306 1.55 -0.06 2.26
C ASN A 306 1.15 1.18 3.08
N LYS A 307 1.70 2.35 2.74
CA LYS A 307 1.45 3.63 3.41
C LYS A 307 0.21 4.36 2.89
N ILE A 308 -0.49 3.82 1.89
CA ILE A 308 -1.64 4.45 1.24
C ILE A 308 -2.94 3.75 1.69
N ASN A 309 -4.06 4.49 1.69
CA ASN A 309 -5.39 3.94 1.96
C ASN A 309 -5.86 3.12 0.74
N TRP A 310 -6.57 2.02 0.97
CA TRP A 310 -7.04 1.16 -0.12
C TRP A 310 -8.53 0.83 0.00
N ALA A 311 -9.13 0.47 -1.13
CA ALA A 311 -10.46 -0.14 -1.19
C ALA A 311 -10.34 -1.66 -1.23
N PHE A 312 -11.36 -2.35 -0.73
CA PHE A 312 -11.44 -3.81 -0.76
C PHE A 312 -12.68 -4.25 -1.52
N TRP A 313 -12.49 -5.16 -2.46
CA TRP A 313 -13.55 -5.81 -3.21
C TRP A 313 -13.42 -7.31 -2.97
N GLN A 314 -14.49 -7.98 -2.53
CA GLN A 314 -14.47 -9.43 -2.26
C GLN A 314 -15.14 -10.20 -3.40
N SER A 315 -16.19 -9.65 -4.00
CA SER A 315 -16.98 -10.31 -5.03
C SER A 315 -17.76 -9.29 -5.88
N GLU A 316 -18.37 -9.74 -6.98
CA GLU A 316 -19.11 -8.88 -7.92
C GLU A 316 -20.18 -8.00 -7.27
N GLU A 317 -20.81 -8.46 -6.18
CA GLU A 317 -21.81 -7.70 -5.42
C GLU A 317 -21.25 -6.41 -4.79
N ASP A 318 -19.94 -6.33 -4.57
CA ASP A 318 -19.26 -5.14 -4.03
C ASP A 318 -19.02 -4.05 -5.08
N THR A 319 -19.16 -4.36 -6.39
CA THR A 319 -18.78 -3.44 -7.47
C THR A 319 -19.50 -2.09 -7.39
N PRO A 320 -20.82 -2.01 -7.11
CA PRO A 320 -21.50 -0.72 -6.90
C PRO A 320 -20.95 0.07 -5.71
N ARG A 321 -20.58 -0.61 -4.62
CA ARG A 321 -19.96 0.03 -3.45
C ARG A 321 -18.59 0.59 -3.82
N LEU A 322 -17.76 -0.21 -4.48
CA LEU A 322 -16.43 0.18 -4.92
C LEU A 322 -16.47 1.42 -5.85
N ILE A 323 -17.41 1.47 -6.80
CA ILE A 323 -17.59 2.63 -7.67
C ILE A 323 -17.89 3.88 -6.83
N ALA A 324 -18.80 3.78 -5.85
CA ALA A 324 -19.12 4.90 -4.98
C ALA A 324 -17.92 5.37 -4.15
N GLU A 325 -17.13 4.45 -3.58
CA GLU A 325 -15.90 4.74 -2.84
C GLU A 325 -14.86 5.45 -3.72
N LEU A 326 -14.67 4.98 -4.96
CA LEU A 326 -13.75 5.59 -5.92
C LEU A 326 -14.22 7.00 -6.33
N THR A 327 -15.50 7.18 -6.65
CA THR A 327 -16.07 8.51 -6.97
C THR A 327 -15.90 9.49 -5.81
N GLN A 328 -16.05 9.02 -4.56
CA GLN A 328 -15.80 9.83 -3.38
C GLN A 328 -14.33 10.23 -3.25
N ALA A 329 -13.41 9.28 -3.43
CA ALA A 329 -11.97 9.56 -3.38
C ALA A 329 -11.53 10.57 -4.46
N ILE A 330 -12.03 10.41 -5.69
CA ILE A 330 -11.77 11.34 -6.80
C ILE A 330 -12.29 12.76 -6.50
N SER A 331 -13.35 12.87 -5.73
CA SER A 331 -13.95 14.16 -5.35
C SER A 331 -13.27 14.85 -4.16
N GLY A 332 -12.11 14.34 -3.70
CA GLY A 332 -11.34 14.90 -2.58
C GLY A 332 -11.55 14.22 -1.24
N GLY A 333 -12.18 13.05 -1.21
CA GLY A 333 -12.22 12.15 -0.05
C GLY A 333 -11.03 11.19 0.00
N GLU A 334 -11.00 10.33 1.02
CA GLU A 334 -10.03 9.23 1.13
C GLU A 334 -10.73 7.87 0.96
N LEU A 335 -9.97 6.85 0.54
CA LEU A 335 -10.45 5.46 0.54
C LEU A 335 -10.67 4.97 1.98
N PRO A 336 -11.65 4.08 2.21
CA PRO A 336 -12.20 3.83 3.56
C PRO A 336 -11.25 3.09 4.53
N ILE A 337 -10.20 2.42 4.04
CA ILE A 337 -9.31 1.61 4.87
C ILE A 337 -7.97 2.33 5.09
N ASP A 338 -7.92 3.08 6.19
CA ASP A 338 -6.77 3.90 6.59
C ASP A 338 -6.00 3.30 7.78
N LYS A 339 -6.71 2.84 8.82
CA LYS A 339 -6.09 2.46 10.10
C LYS A 339 -5.36 1.10 10.04
N VAL A 340 -4.13 1.05 10.56
CA VAL A 340 -3.27 -0.16 10.70
C VAL A 340 -4.07 -1.37 11.20
N GLN A 341 -4.89 -1.18 12.25
CA GLN A 341 -5.74 -2.26 12.80
C GLN A 341 -6.77 -2.80 11.80
N ALA A 342 -7.41 -1.95 10.99
CA ALA A 342 -8.37 -2.38 9.97
C ALA A 342 -7.68 -3.11 8.80
N LYS A 343 -6.43 -2.72 8.49
CA LYS A 343 -5.58 -3.44 7.53
C LYS A 343 -5.22 -4.83 8.09
N ASP A 344 -4.84 -4.93 9.36
CA ASP A 344 -4.48 -6.21 10.01
C ASP A 344 -5.64 -7.20 10.10
N TYR A 345 -6.88 -6.74 10.35
CA TYR A 345 -8.07 -7.62 10.38
C TYR A 345 -8.43 -8.22 9.01
N LEU A 346 -8.05 -7.56 7.91
CA LEU A 346 -8.36 -8.01 6.55
C LEU A 346 -7.25 -8.86 5.93
N LEU A 347 -6.03 -8.74 6.45
CA LEU A 347 -4.88 -9.51 6.02
C LEU A 347 -4.87 -10.89 6.70
N GLU A 348 -4.68 -11.96 5.93
CA GLU A 348 -4.41 -13.28 6.51
C GLU A 348 -2.96 -13.34 7.00
N VAL A 349 -2.74 -13.04 8.28
CA VAL A 349 -1.49 -13.42 8.95
C VAL A 349 -1.56 -14.91 9.24
N SER A 350 -0.79 -15.70 8.51
CA SER A 350 -0.75 -17.15 8.69
C SER A 350 -0.37 -17.52 10.14
N GLU A 351 -1.32 -17.99 10.94
CA GLU A 351 -0.99 -18.71 12.17
C GLU A 351 -0.38 -20.08 11.81
N PRO A 352 0.64 -20.56 12.54
CA PRO A 352 1.16 -21.91 12.34
C PRO A 352 0.05 -22.93 12.64
N SER A 353 -0.42 -23.65 11.62
CA SER A 353 -1.56 -24.57 11.76
C SER A 353 -1.30 -25.65 12.82
N ALA A 354 -2.28 -25.88 13.70
CA ALA A 354 -2.26 -26.89 14.76
C ALA A 354 -2.33 -28.36 14.25
N PHE A 355 -2.41 -28.57 12.94
CA PHE A 355 -2.30 -29.88 12.31
C PHE A 355 -0.94 -30.01 11.61
N PRO A 356 -0.22 -31.14 11.75
CA PRO A 356 0.98 -31.37 10.96
C PRO A 356 0.59 -31.31 9.49
N ARG A 357 1.16 -30.35 8.75
CA ARG A 357 1.06 -30.32 7.29
C ARG A 357 1.46 -31.72 6.77
N PRO A 358 0.76 -32.28 5.77
CA PRO A 358 1.20 -33.50 5.13
C PRO A 358 2.67 -33.34 4.72
N PHE A 359 3.45 -34.42 4.83
CA PHE A 359 4.88 -34.41 4.51
C PHE A 359 5.13 -33.69 3.18
N SER A 360 6.19 -32.88 3.11
CA SER A 360 6.60 -32.12 1.92
C SER A 360 6.80 -32.98 0.66
N SER A 361 6.90 -34.30 0.81
CA SER A 361 6.94 -35.28 -0.28
C SER A 361 5.58 -35.63 -0.91
N ALA A 362 4.47 -35.16 -0.34
CA ALA A 362 3.10 -35.54 -0.76
C ALA A 362 2.25 -34.35 -1.24
N GLN A 363 2.79 -33.13 -1.27
CA GLN A 363 2.16 -31.99 -1.94
C GLN A 363 2.80 -31.84 -3.33
N PRO A 364 2.02 -31.68 -4.42
CA PRO A 364 2.59 -31.15 -5.65
C PRO A 364 3.21 -29.79 -5.28
N VAL A 365 4.49 -29.60 -5.59
CA VAL A 365 5.20 -28.33 -5.34
C VAL A 365 4.31 -27.23 -5.93
N ALA A 366 3.75 -26.37 -5.09
CA ALA A 366 3.01 -25.22 -5.57
C ALA A 366 4.00 -24.40 -6.41
N LEU A 367 3.76 -24.32 -7.72
CA LEU A 367 4.61 -23.55 -8.63
C LEU A 367 4.52 -22.08 -8.21
N GLU A 368 5.61 -21.57 -7.64
CA GLU A 368 5.70 -20.17 -7.21
C GLU A 368 5.78 -19.27 -8.45
N MET A 369 4.98 -18.20 -8.47
CA MET A 369 5.01 -17.23 -9.56
C MET A 369 6.44 -16.68 -9.75
N PRO A 370 6.88 -16.44 -11.00
CA PRO A 370 8.14 -15.81 -11.31
C PRO A 370 8.04 -14.31 -11.00
N GLU A 371 8.32 -13.94 -9.75
CA GLU A 371 8.27 -12.58 -9.22
C GLU A 371 9.63 -11.87 -9.30
N GLY A 372 9.72 -10.67 -8.72
CA GLY A 372 10.95 -9.90 -8.57
C GLY A 372 11.96 -10.56 -7.63
N THR A 373 12.16 -9.97 -6.45
CA THR A 373 13.06 -10.54 -5.44
C THR A 373 12.48 -11.85 -4.91
N MET A 374 13.23 -12.94 -4.99
CA MET A 374 12.78 -14.26 -4.52
C MET A 374 12.89 -14.37 -3.00
N ASP A 375 11.92 -15.07 -2.39
CA ASP A 375 12.00 -15.52 -1.01
C ASP A 375 13.25 -16.40 -0.81
N SER A 376 13.86 -16.31 0.37
CA SER A 376 15.10 -17.02 0.66
C SER A 376 14.93 -18.54 0.76
N GLN A 377 13.70 -19.03 0.94
CA GLN A 377 13.36 -20.45 0.99
C GLN A 377 12.75 -20.96 -0.32
N SER A 378 12.70 -20.14 -1.38
CA SER A 378 12.16 -20.54 -2.68
C SER A 378 12.85 -21.79 -3.24
N ALA A 379 12.07 -22.82 -3.55
CA ALA A 379 12.55 -24.04 -4.20
C ALA A 379 13.03 -23.79 -5.64
N PHE A 380 12.68 -22.65 -6.24
CA PHE A 380 13.02 -22.25 -7.60
C PHE A 380 14.29 -21.40 -7.68
N TYR A 381 14.91 -21.07 -6.53
CA TYR A 381 16.20 -20.41 -6.51
C TYR A 381 17.30 -21.37 -6.98
N VAL A 382 17.95 -21.02 -8.10
CA VAL A 382 19.14 -21.73 -8.60
C VAL A 382 20.37 -21.16 -7.92
N GLU A 383 20.99 -21.95 -7.05
CA GLU A 383 22.22 -21.55 -6.39
C GLU A 383 23.38 -21.43 -7.38
N ARG A 384 24.12 -20.34 -7.27
CA ARG A 384 25.31 -20.07 -8.07
C ARG A 384 26.56 -20.14 -7.20
N SER A 385 27.72 -20.31 -7.83
CA SER A 385 29.01 -20.32 -7.14
C SER A 385 29.28 -19.01 -6.37
N SER A 386 28.75 -17.89 -6.86
CA SER A 386 28.78 -16.58 -6.20
C SER A 386 28.09 -16.55 -4.83
N ASP A 387 27.11 -17.42 -4.62
CA ASP A 387 26.18 -17.30 -3.49
C ASP A 387 26.88 -17.79 -2.24
N ALA A 388 27.58 -18.92 -2.33
CA ALA A 388 28.44 -19.41 -1.25
C ALA A 388 29.47 -18.36 -0.81
N ILE A 389 30.04 -17.60 -1.76
CA ILE A 389 30.98 -16.51 -1.45
C ILE A 389 30.27 -15.38 -0.68
N ALA A 390 29.07 -14.97 -1.11
CA ALA A 390 28.29 -13.94 -0.42
C ALA A 390 27.94 -14.34 1.02
N LEU A 391 27.38 -15.54 1.19
CA LEU A 391 26.90 -16.06 2.48
C LEU A 391 28.05 -16.29 3.47
N THR A 392 29.18 -16.83 3.00
CA THR A 392 30.36 -17.02 3.85
C THR A 392 31.04 -15.70 4.22
N THR A 393 31.07 -14.73 3.30
CA THR A 393 31.66 -13.40 3.56
C THR A 393 30.80 -12.63 4.55
N ILE A 394 29.47 -12.59 4.37
CA ILE A 394 28.58 -11.79 5.22
C ILE A 394 28.49 -12.34 6.65
N ALA A 395 28.87 -13.60 6.90
CA ALA A 395 28.98 -14.13 8.25
C ALA A 395 30.18 -13.54 9.04
N GLN A 396 31.24 -13.08 8.35
CA GLN A 396 32.44 -12.50 8.97
C GLN A 396 32.21 -11.06 9.44
N ARG A 397 33.09 -10.50 10.29
CA ARG A 397 32.94 -9.13 10.81
C ARG A 397 33.78 -8.09 10.06
N GLY A 398 33.24 -6.92 9.84
CA GLY A 398 33.92 -5.79 9.19
C GLY A 398 34.10 -6.01 7.70
N VAL A 399 33.11 -6.60 7.03
CA VAL A 399 33.16 -6.92 5.59
C VAL A 399 32.46 -5.88 4.74
N THR A 400 32.86 -5.80 3.47
CA THR A 400 32.14 -5.06 2.44
C THR A 400 31.87 -6.01 1.29
N ILE A 401 30.62 -6.11 0.85
CA ILE A 401 30.20 -6.91 -0.28
C ILE A 401 29.57 -5.97 -1.30
N ALA A 402 30.04 -6.03 -2.54
CA ALA A 402 29.44 -5.31 -3.67
C ALA A 402 28.85 -6.34 -4.64
N ILE A 403 27.53 -6.39 -4.76
CA ILE A 403 26.81 -7.26 -5.69
C ILE A 403 26.48 -6.44 -6.94
N LYS A 404 27.05 -6.85 -8.07
CA LYS A 404 26.96 -6.16 -9.37
C LYS A 404 26.32 -7.07 -10.40
N GLY A 405 25.63 -6.48 -11.36
CA GLY A 405 25.11 -7.19 -12.52
C GLY A 405 23.90 -6.48 -13.14
N PRO A 406 23.54 -6.82 -14.38
CA PRO A 406 22.36 -6.25 -15.04
C PRO A 406 21.07 -6.38 -14.25
N ARG A 407 20.03 -5.60 -14.58
CA ARG A 407 18.69 -5.82 -13.99
C ARG A 407 18.20 -7.26 -14.25
N GLN A 408 17.43 -7.77 -13.26
CA GLN A 408 16.78 -9.09 -13.30
C GLN A 408 17.70 -10.32 -13.39
N VAL A 409 18.97 -10.21 -12.96
CA VAL A 409 19.86 -11.38 -12.75
C VAL A 409 19.71 -12.03 -11.36
N GLY A 410 18.87 -11.48 -10.47
CA GLY A 410 18.68 -12.00 -9.11
C GLY A 410 19.63 -11.41 -8.05
N LYS A 411 20.06 -10.16 -8.23
CA LYS A 411 20.91 -9.45 -7.25
C LYS A 411 20.21 -9.24 -5.91
N SER A 412 18.99 -8.73 -5.94
CA SER A 412 18.17 -8.51 -4.74
C SER A 412 17.85 -9.83 -4.05
N SER A 413 17.57 -10.91 -4.80
CA SER A 413 17.41 -12.25 -4.23
C SER A 413 18.68 -12.74 -3.49
N LEU A 414 19.87 -12.49 -4.05
CA LEU A 414 21.13 -12.80 -3.36
C LEU A 414 21.33 -11.92 -2.12
N LEU A 415 20.95 -10.64 -2.18
CA LEU A 415 21.01 -9.73 -1.04
C LEU A 415 20.14 -10.21 0.11
N ILE A 416 18.88 -10.60 -0.15
CA ILE A 416 17.98 -11.14 0.89
C ILE A 416 18.56 -12.39 1.55
N ARG A 417 19.14 -13.31 0.77
CA ARG A 417 19.83 -14.49 1.34
C ARG A 417 21.05 -14.11 2.18
N ALA A 418 21.82 -13.10 1.75
CA ALA A 418 22.93 -12.58 2.53
C ALA A 418 22.48 -11.90 3.84
N ILE A 419 21.35 -11.20 3.81
CA ILE A 419 20.70 -10.62 4.99
C ILE A 419 20.26 -11.74 5.94
N GLU A 420 19.61 -12.78 5.46
CA GLU A 420 19.19 -13.92 6.29
C GLU A 420 20.40 -14.61 6.94
N ALA A 421 21.48 -14.85 6.18
CA ALA A 421 22.72 -15.39 6.72
C ALA A 421 23.34 -14.48 7.79
N ALA A 422 23.24 -13.15 7.62
CA ALA A 422 23.70 -12.20 8.63
C ALA A 422 22.87 -12.25 9.91
N VAL A 423 21.54 -12.32 9.78
CA VAL A 423 20.62 -12.46 10.92
C VAL A 423 20.88 -13.77 11.66
N ASN A 424 21.07 -14.88 10.93
CA ASN A 424 21.43 -16.18 11.49
C ASN A 424 22.81 -16.16 12.20
N ALA A 425 23.73 -15.30 11.75
CA ALA A 425 25.00 -15.03 12.43
C ALA A 425 24.87 -14.07 13.64
N GLY A 426 23.64 -13.68 14.01
CA GLY A 426 23.34 -12.84 15.18
C GLY A 426 23.58 -11.34 14.97
N LYS A 427 23.57 -10.87 13.72
CA LYS A 427 23.77 -9.45 13.38
C LYS A 427 22.45 -8.69 13.31
N ARG A 428 22.50 -7.40 13.61
CA ARG A 428 21.41 -6.47 13.27
C ARG A 428 21.54 -6.07 11.80
N VAL A 429 20.42 -5.85 11.14
CA VAL A 429 20.39 -5.45 9.73
C VAL A 429 19.58 -4.17 9.61
N ALA A 430 20.09 -3.22 8.82
CA ALA A 430 19.33 -2.11 8.28
C ALA A 430 19.30 -2.27 6.76
N PHE A 431 18.11 -2.41 6.18
CA PHE A 431 17.91 -2.56 4.74
C PHE A 431 17.35 -1.26 4.16
N LEU A 432 18.05 -0.68 3.20
CA LEU A 432 17.68 0.58 2.55
C LEU A 432 17.56 0.36 1.05
N ASP A 433 16.37 0.60 0.51
CA ASP A 433 16.14 0.59 -0.93
C ASP A 433 16.14 2.02 -1.50
N PHE A 434 17.15 2.34 -2.30
CA PHE A 434 17.31 3.70 -2.79
C PHE A 434 16.25 4.14 -3.80
N GLN A 435 15.39 3.23 -4.28
CA GLN A 435 14.18 3.62 -5.02
C GLN A 435 13.18 4.43 -4.19
N LEU A 436 13.27 4.36 -2.86
CA LEU A 436 12.33 5.04 -1.95
C LEU A 436 12.75 6.46 -1.59
N PHE A 437 13.94 6.90 -2.00
CA PHE A 437 14.29 8.31 -1.92
C PHE A 437 13.51 9.07 -3.00
N ASP A 438 12.80 10.11 -2.57
CA ASP A 438 12.17 11.03 -3.50
C ASP A 438 13.24 11.81 -4.31
N LYS A 439 12.78 12.40 -5.42
CA LYS A 439 13.67 13.16 -6.31
C LYS A 439 14.28 14.37 -5.58
N ALA A 440 13.55 14.99 -4.66
CA ALA A 440 14.01 16.14 -3.89
C ALA A 440 15.24 15.78 -3.05
N ALA A 441 15.17 14.66 -2.30
CA ALA A 441 16.29 14.12 -1.55
C ALA A 441 17.45 13.75 -2.49
N LEU A 442 17.20 13.10 -3.63
CA LEU A 442 18.27 12.78 -4.57
C LEU A 442 18.94 14.02 -5.20
N THR A 443 18.33 15.21 -5.12
CA THR A 443 18.92 16.48 -5.56
C THR A 443 19.50 17.36 -4.45
N ASP A 444 19.00 17.24 -3.22
CA ASP A 444 19.44 18.03 -2.07
C ASP A 444 20.26 17.16 -1.11
N ALA A 445 21.56 17.46 -1.02
CA ALA A 445 22.47 16.72 -0.16
C ALA A 445 22.05 16.75 1.31
N GLU A 446 21.61 17.89 1.84
CA GLU A 446 21.24 17.98 3.26
C GLU A 446 20.00 17.13 3.55
N LEU A 447 18.98 17.22 2.70
CA LEU A 447 17.77 16.41 2.81
C LEU A 447 18.09 14.92 2.72
N PHE A 448 18.93 14.52 1.76
CA PHE A 448 19.37 13.14 1.59
C PHE A 448 20.08 12.60 2.83
N PHE A 449 21.14 13.28 3.31
CA PHE A 449 21.94 12.75 4.42
C PHE A 449 21.15 12.72 5.73
N ARG A 450 20.23 13.66 5.95
CA ARG A 450 19.29 13.62 7.09
C ARG A 450 18.34 12.43 6.95
N GLY A 451 17.65 12.32 5.81
CA GLY A 451 16.71 11.23 5.51
C GLY A 451 17.37 9.85 5.63
N PHE A 452 18.59 9.69 5.11
CA PHE A 452 19.38 8.47 5.24
C PHE A 452 19.65 8.09 6.71
N CYS A 453 19.99 9.07 7.56
CA CYS A 453 20.24 8.83 8.98
C CYS A 453 18.95 8.50 9.75
N SER A 454 17.87 9.23 9.50
CA SER A 454 16.56 8.98 10.10
C SER A 454 16.03 7.60 9.71
N TRP A 455 16.20 7.22 8.43
CA TRP A 455 15.81 5.91 7.93
C TRP A 455 16.60 4.78 8.62
N LEU A 456 17.93 4.94 8.76
CA LEU A 456 18.73 3.97 9.51
C LEU A 456 18.21 3.74 10.93
N THR A 457 17.81 4.80 11.64
CA THR A 457 17.25 4.63 12.99
C THR A 457 15.86 4.01 12.99
N TYR A 458 15.04 4.30 12.00
CA TYR A 458 13.74 3.66 11.83
C TYR A 458 13.88 2.14 11.62
N GLU A 459 14.73 1.71 10.68
CA GLU A 459 15.01 0.28 10.42
C GLU A 459 15.59 -0.45 11.63
N LEU A 460 16.34 0.28 12.47
CA LEU A 460 16.96 -0.29 13.66
C LEU A 460 16.08 -0.21 14.92
N GLU A 461 14.88 0.36 14.82
CA GLU A 461 13.99 0.63 15.96
C GLU A 461 14.71 1.43 17.07
N MET A 462 15.47 2.44 16.66
CA MET A 462 16.26 3.31 17.52
C MET A 462 15.68 4.72 17.54
N GLU A 463 15.94 5.45 18.62
CA GLU A 463 15.55 6.86 18.71
C GLU A 463 16.27 7.69 17.63
N ASP A 464 15.51 8.45 16.84
CA ASP A 464 16.06 9.38 15.86
C ASP A 464 16.61 10.63 16.56
N ARG A 465 17.92 10.87 16.41
CA ARG A 465 18.61 12.05 16.96
C ARG A 465 19.26 12.91 15.87
N VAL A 466 18.81 12.83 14.62
CA VAL A 466 19.43 13.55 13.49
C VAL A 466 19.55 15.05 13.76
N GLU A 467 18.50 15.69 14.28
CA GLU A 467 18.48 17.13 14.57
C GLU A 467 19.56 17.56 15.59
N GLU A 468 19.92 16.70 16.53
CA GLU A 468 20.97 17.01 17.51
C GLU A 468 22.36 17.02 16.86
N TYR A 469 22.61 16.05 15.97
CA TYR A 469 23.90 15.90 15.30
C TYR A 469 24.09 16.94 14.20
N TRP A 470 23.00 17.37 13.54
CA TRP A 470 23.04 18.37 12.46
C TRP A 470 23.32 19.80 12.93
N LYS A 471 23.19 20.11 14.22
CA LYS A 471 23.60 21.41 14.80
C LYS A 471 25.10 21.65 14.75
N THR A 472 25.92 20.60 14.57
CA THR A 472 27.38 20.73 14.53
C THR A 472 27.82 21.37 13.20
N PRO A 473 28.76 22.34 13.18
CA PRO A 473 29.23 22.98 11.95
C PRO A 473 30.22 22.09 11.18
N LEU A 474 29.74 20.95 10.68
CA LEU A 474 30.48 19.96 9.89
C LEU A 474 29.79 19.73 8.55
N GLY A 475 30.51 19.21 7.55
CA GLY A 475 29.90 18.79 6.29
C GLY A 475 28.95 17.60 6.46
N ASN A 476 28.03 17.40 5.51
CA ASN A 476 26.98 16.37 5.60
C ASN A 476 27.55 14.96 5.81
N SER A 477 28.56 14.54 5.03
CA SER A 477 29.22 13.24 5.21
C SER A 477 29.87 13.06 6.59
N GLN A 478 30.42 14.14 7.16
CA GLN A 478 31.03 14.11 8.49
C GLN A 478 29.96 14.02 9.60
N ARG A 479 28.84 14.73 9.46
CA ARG A 479 27.68 14.63 10.37
C ARG A 479 27.10 13.22 10.35
N CYS A 480 26.86 12.67 9.17
CA CYS A 480 26.38 11.30 8.98
C CYS A 480 27.36 10.28 9.58
N THR A 481 28.66 10.38 9.28
CA THR A 481 29.71 9.52 9.87
C THR A 481 29.67 9.57 11.40
N ARG A 482 29.54 10.77 11.99
CA ARG A 482 29.47 10.95 13.43
C ARG A 482 28.20 10.35 14.02
N TYR A 483 27.07 10.50 13.34
CA TYR A 483 25.79 9.92 13.74
C TYR A 483 25.88 8.40 13.80
N VAL A 484 26.31 7.75 12.71
CA VAL A 484 26.49 6.30 12.65
C VAL A 484 27.47 5.81 13.72
N GLN A 485 28.61 6.50 13.88
CA GLN A 485 29.65 6.06 14.82
C GLN A 485 29.25 6.24 16.29
N ARG A 486 28.70 7.40 16.67
CA ARG A 486 28.53 7.80 18.08
C ARG A 486 27.14 7.51 18.64
N HIS A 487 26.14 7.46 17.77
CA HIS A 487 24.77 7.08 18.13
C HIS A 487 24.57 5.60 17.83
N ILE A 488 24.48 5.23 16.55
CA ILE A 488 24.05 3.90 16.12
C ILE A 488 25.00 2.79 16.62
N LEU A 489 26.27 2.80 16.18
CA LEU A 489 27.21 1.73 16.52
C LEU A 489 27.53 1.68 18.02
N LYS A 490 27.54 2.84 18.70
CA LYS A 490 27.79 2.90 20.14
C LYS A 490 26.66 2.28 20.96
N GLU A 491 25.41 2.54 20.60
CA GLU A 491 24.24 1.97 21.27
C GLU A 491 24.06 0.48 20.97
N LEU A 492 24.46 0.01 19.78
CA LEU A 492 24.49 -1.42 19.43
C LEU A 492 25.52 -2.23 20.24
N GLY A 493 26.51 -1.56 20.87
CA GLY A 493 27.45 -2.16 21.81
C GLY A 493 28.39 -3.18 21.16
N LYS A 494 28.18 -4.48 21.42
CA LYS A 494 29.00 -5.58 20.86
C LYS A 494 28.37 -6.25 19.63
N LYS A 495 27.12 -5.90 19.29
CA LYS A 495 26.41 -6.46 18.13
C LYS A 495 26.95 -5.84 16.85
N SER A 496 27.10 -6.65 15.80
CA SER A 496 27.45 -6.15 14.47
C SER A 496 26.19 -5.68 13.73
N LEU A 497 26.35 -4.68 12.90
CA LEU A 497 25.34 -4.11 12.02
C LEU A 497 25.70 -4.42 10.56
N VAL A 498 24.77 -4.98 9.80
CA VAL A 498 24.83 -5.00 8.34
C VAL A 498 23.99 -3.84 7.83
N LEU A 499 24.62 -2.94 7.08
CA LEU A 499 23.92 -1.98 6.27
C LEU A 499 23.81 -2.53 4.84
N ALA A 500 22.62 -3.01 4.50
CA ALA A 500 22.27 -3.52 3.19
C ALA A 500 21.60 -2.42 2.38
N MET A 501 22.15 -2.10 1.21
CA MET A 501 21.65 -1.03 0.35
C MET A 501 21.36 -1.60 -1.04
N ASP A 502 20.10 -1.55 -1.46
CA ASP A 502 19.65 -1.92 -2.80
C ASP A 502 19.45 -0.68 -3.69
N GLU A 503 19.54 -0.87 -5.01
CA GLU A 503 19.36 0.18 -6.04
C GLU A 503 20.19 1.46 -5.81
N VAL A 504 21.39 1.35 -5.24
CA VAL A 504 22.24 2.53 -4.94
C VAL A 504 22.64 3.32 -6.19
N ASP A 505 22.41 2.76 -7.37
CA ASP A 505 22.57 3.46 -8.64
C ASP A 505 21.70 4.72 -8.78
N LYS A 506 20.61 4.84 -8.02
CA LYS A 506 19.80 6.08 -7.98
C LYS A 506 20.58 7.31 -7.52
N VAL A 507 21.66 7.14 -6.75
CA VAL A 507 22.51 8.25 -6.28
C VAL A 507 23.53 8.66 -7.33
N PHE A 508 23.76 7.86 -8.38
CA PHE A 508 24.82 8.19 -9.35
C PHE A 508 24.58 9.47 -10.16
N ASP A 509 23.33 9.91 -10.26
CA ASP A 509 23.00 11.17 -10.93
C ASP A 509 22.99 12.37 -9.96
N ALA A 510 23.19 12.15 -8.66
CA ALA A 510 23.20 13.20 -7.65
C ALA A 510 24.53 13.99 -7.65
N ASP A 511 24.46 15.29 -7.36
CA ASP A 511 25.65 16.14 -7.25
C ASP A 511 26.54 15.74 -6.06
N PHE A 512 25.92 15.23 -4.99
CA PHE A 512 26.62 14.77 -3.78
C PHE A 512 27.10 13.31 -3.85
N ARG A 513 27.00 12.63 -5.00
CA ARG A 513 27.35 11.21 -5.14
C ARG A 513 28.75 10.88 -4.64
N ASN A 514 29.73 11.73 -4.96
CA ASN A 514 31.12 11.53 -4.57
C ASN A 514 31.29 11.63 -3.04
N ASP A 515 30.60 12.59 -2.41
CA ASP A 515 30.61 12.75 -0.96
C ASP A 515 29.97 11.55 -0.23
N PHE A 516 28.90 10.98 -0.79
CA PHE A 516 28.23 9.80 -0.24
C PHE A 516 29.05 8.52 -0.41
N PHE A 517 29.50 8.21 -1.62
CA PHE A 517 30.28 6.99 -1.87
C PHE A 517 31.68 7.06 -1.24
N GLY A 518 32.30 8.24 -1.24
CA GLY A 518 33.55 8.49 -0.52
C GLY A 518 33.41 8.32 0.99
N MET A 519 32.27 8.68 1.57
CA MET A 519 31.95 8.42 2.98
C MET A 519 31.87 6.92 3.28
N LEU A 520 31.12 6.15 2.48
CA LEU A 520 31.00 4.70 2.66
C LEU A 520 32.38 4.01 2.56
N ARG A 521 33.21 4.45 1.61
CA ARG A 521 34.59 3.95 1.50
C ARG A 521 35.44 4.33 2.71
N SER A 522 35.29 5.54 3.23
CA SER A 522 35.98 5.97 4.45
C SER A 522 35.62 5.08 5.64
N TRP A 523 34.35 4.66 5.78
CA TRP A 523 33.93 3.72 6.82
C TRP A 523 34.58 2.36 6.68
N HIS A 524 34.68 1.83 5.46
CA HIS A 524 35.44 0.59 5.17
C HIS A 524 36.91 0.71 5.61
N ASN A 525 37.60 1.78 5.18
CA ASN A 525 39.02 1.98 5.51
C ASN A 525 39.25 2.20 7.01
N SER A 526 38.32 2.89 7.68
CA SER A 526 38.40 3.20 9.12
C SER A 526 38.41 1.96 10.01
N ARG A 527 38.01 0.78 9.49
CA ARG A 527 38.12 -0.50 10.19
C ARG A 527 39.54 -0.86 10.62
N ALA A 528 40.54 -0.38 9.88
CA ALA A 528 41.95 -0.62 10.19
C ALA A 528 42.45 0.17 11.40
N THR A 529 41.97 1.39 11.60
CA THR A 529 42.46 2.33 12.62
C THR A 529 41.52 2.48 13.81
N THR A 530 40.22 2.26 13.60
CA THR A 530 39.18 2.58 14.58
C THR A 530 38.27 1.36 14.80
N PRO A 531 38.45 0.60 15.90
CA PRO A 531 37.81 -0.70 16.11
C PRO A 531 36.29 -0.73 16.02
N ILE A 532 35.59 0.37 16.34
CA ILE A 532 34.12 0.44 16.28
C ILE A 532 33.59 0.16 14.87
N TRP A 533 34.32 0.55 13.81
CA TRP A 533 33.90 0.32 12.43
C TRP A 533 33.98 -1.15 12.01
N LYS A 534 34.70 -2.00 12.76
CA LYS A 534 34.66 -3.46 12.55
C LYS A 534 33.30 -4.07 12.91
N GLN A 535 32.43 -3.30 13.58
CA GLN A 535 31.05 -3.70 13.86
C GLN A 535 30.13 -3.45 12.68
N LEU A 536 30.52 -2.61 11.70
CA LEU A 536 29.71 -2.28 10.53
C LEU A 536 30.15 -3.11 9.33
N ASP A 537 29.22 -3.89 8.78
CA ASP A 537 29.31 -4.55 7.49
C ASP A 537 28.51 -3.76 6.45
N LEU A 538 29.02 -3.68 5.23
CA LEU A 538 28.36 -2.98 4.12
C LEU A 538 28.01 -3.97 3.02
N THR A 539 26.77 -3.98 2.56
CA THR A 539 26.37 -4.70 1.34
C THR A 539 25.74 -3.73 0.37
N LEU A 540 26.32 -3.60 -0.82
CA LEU A 540 25.90 -2.66 -1.86
C LEU A 540 25.43 -3.43 -3.08
N VAL A 541 24.22 -3.18 -3.55
CA VAL A 541 23.71 -3.74 -4.81
C VAL A 541 23.56 -2.65 -5.84
N THR A 542 24.15 -2.84 -7.01
CA THR A 542 24.03 -1.89 -8.12
C THR A 542 23.77 -2.61 -9.43
N SER A 543 22.92 -2.02 -10.27
CA SER A 543 22.63 -2.54 -11.60
C SER A 543 23.58 -2.02 -12.68
N THR A 544 24.32 -0.95 -12.43
CA THR A 544 25.20 -0.28 -13.39
C THR A 544 26.67 -0.37 -12.95
N GLU A 545 27.61 -0.04 -13.85
CA GLU A 545 29.02 0.00 -13.47
C GLU A 545 29.40 1.36 -12.84
N PRO A 546 29.83 1.39 -11.56
CA PRO A 546 30.13 2.64 -10.83
C PRO A 546 31.29 3.45 -11.42
N TYR A 547 32.19 2.80 -12.17
CA TYR A 547 33.42 3.38 -12.73
C TYR A 547 33.19 4.47 -13.77
N GLN A 548 31.97 4.61 -14.30
CA GLN A 548 31.62 5.65 -15.28
C GLN A 548 31.02 6.90 -14.64
N LEU A 549 30.70 6.84 -13.34
CA LEU A 549 29.88 7.84 -12.65
C LEU A 549 30.55 8.37 -11.36
N ILE A 550 31.55 7.64 -10.82
CA ILE A 550 32.40 8.11 -9.72
C ILE A 550 33.70 8.66 -10.33
N ASP A 551 33.93 9.96 -10.16
CA ASP A 551 35.03 10.71 -10.80
C ASP A 551 36.42 10.24 -10.32
N ASP A 552 36.52 9.76 -9.07
CA ASP A 552 37.72 9.15 -8.51
C ASP A 552 37.47 7.68 -8.14
N LEU A 553 38.05 6.78 -8.94
CA LEU A 553 38.08 5.33 -8.70
C LEU A 553 38.55 4.95 -7.29
N ASN A 554 39.44 5.75 -6.68
CA ASN A 554 39.92 5.55 -5.32
C ASN A 554 38.95 6.02 -4.25
N GLN A 555 37.78 6.57 -4.61
CA GLN A 555 36.69 6.91 -3.70
C GLN A 555 35.53 5.93 -3.78
N SER A 556 35.51 5.04 -4.76
CA SER A 556 34.44 4.06 -4.94
C SER A 556 34.46 2.97 -3.85
N PRO A 557 33.33 2.73 -3.16
CA PRO A 557 33.18 1.61 -2.22
C PRO A 557 32.88 0.28 -2.93
N PHE A 558 32.65 0.30 -4.25
CA PHE A 558 32.31 -0.89 -5.04
C PHE A 558 33.53 -1.72 -5.48
N ASN A 559 34.73 -1.26 -5.13
CA ASN A 559 36.02 -1.87 -5.50
C ASN A 559 36.81 -2.32 -4.26
N VAL A 560 36.17 -2.29 -3.09
CA VAL A 560 36.76 -2.72 -1.82
C VAL A 560 35.96 -3.88 -1.24
N GLY A 561 36.65 -4.76 -0.52
CA GLY A 561 36.05 -5.99 -0.02
C GLY A 561 35.76 -7.01 -1.12
N GLN A 562 34.68 -7.76 -0.96
CA GLN A 562 34.29 -8.84 -1.86
C GLN A 562 33.36 -8.31 -2.96
N VAL A 563 33.82 -8.36 -4.21
CA VAL A 563 32.99 -8.01 -5.37
C VAL A 563 32.39 -9.29 -5.95
N ILE A 564 31.08 -9.30 -6.13
CA ILE A 564 30.30 -10.41 -6.66
C ILE A 564 29.60 -9.92 -7.92
N SER A 565 29.94 -10.51 -9.07
CA SER A 565 29.28 -10.19 -10.34
C SER A 565 28.36 -11.35 -10.72
N LEU A 566 27.05 -11.08 -10.79
CA LEU A 566 26.07 -12.05 -11.24
C LEU A 566 25.93 -12.01 -12.76
N GLN A 567 25.88 -13.20 -13.35
CA GLN A 567 25.71 -13.44 -14.77
C GLN A 567 24.39 -14.17 -15.03
N ASP A 568 24.01 -14.26 -16.29
CA ASP A 568 22.90 -15.10 -16.75
C ASP A 568 23.18 -16.59 -16.50
N PHE A 569 22.13 -17.40 -16.52
CA PHE A 569 22.23 -18.82 -16.23
C PHE A 569 23.02 -19.58 -17.30
N THR A 570 23.88 -20.49 -16.86
CA THR A 570 24.51 -21.47 -17.75
C THR A 570 23.46 -22.48 -18.25
N PRO A 571 23.73 -23.23 -19.33
CA PRO A 571 22.84 -24.30 -19.79
C PRO A 571 22.49 -25.31 -18.68
N GLU A 572 23.45 -25.65 -17.82
CA GLU A 572 23.23 -26.56 -16.69
C GLU A 572 22.28 -25.96 -15.64
N GLN A 573 22.35 -24.65 -15.41
CA GLN A 573 21.47 -23.93 -14.49
C GLN A 573 20.05 -23.79 -15.07
N VAL A 574 19.91 -23.62 -16.39
CA VAL A 574 18.60 -23.66 -17.06
C VAL A 574 17.99 -25.05 -16.96
N ALA A 575 18.79 -26.11 -17.15
CA ALA A 575 18.35 -27.49 -16.99
C ALA A 575 17.91 -27.81 -15.55
N ASP A 576 18.67 -27.36 -14.54
CA ASP A 576 18.28 -27.47 -13.12
C ASP A 576 16.93 -26.75 -12.87
N LEU A 577 16.78 -25.53 -13.38
CA LEU A 577 15.53 -24.78 -13.21
C LEU A 577 14.36 -25.45 -13.92
N ASN A 578 14.56 -26.02 -15.11
CA ASN A 578 13.56 -26.81 -15.84
C ASN A 578 13.14 -28.02 -15.00
N HIS A 579 14.10 -28.76 -14.42
CA HIS A 579 13.82 -29.88 -13.52
C HIS A 579 13.00 -29.47 -12.28
N ARG A 580 13.33 -28.33 -11.65
CA ARG A 580 12.57 -27.78 -10.51
C ARG A 580 11.12 -27.43 -10.84
N HIS A 581 10.82 -27.13 -12.11
CA HIS A 581 9.46 -26.91 -12.60
C HIS A 581 8.73 -28.19 -13.05
N GLY A 582 9.31 -29.37 -12.78
CA GLY A 582 8.74 -30.65 -13.20
C GLY A 582 9.09 -31.06 -14.63
N SER A 583 10.16 -30.48 -15.20
CA SER A 583 10.63 -30.72 -16.58
C SER A 583 9.56 -30.52 -17.66
N PRO A 584 8.89 -29.35 -17.71
CA PRO A 584 7.88 -29.05 -18.73
C PRO A 584 8.45 -29.00 -20.16
N LEU A 585 9.77 -28.78 -20.31
CA LEU A 585 10.45 -28.73 -21.61
C LEU A 585 11.36 -29.94 -21.81
N ASN A 586 11.37 -30.49 -23.02
CA ASN A 586 12.34 -31.52 -23.43
C ASN A 586 13.70 -30.91 -23.83
N SER A 587 14.73 -31.73 -24.05
CA SER A 587 16.09 -31.25 -24.36
C SER A 587 16.22 -30.46 -25.67
N SER A 588 15.29 -30.59 -26.61
CA SER A 588 15.25 -29.75 -27.81
C SER A 588 14.66 -28.38 -27.52
N GLU A 589 13.53 -28.34 -26.80
CA GLU A 589 12.84 -27.12 -26.38
C GLU A 589 13.70 -26.30 -25.40
N GLU A 590 14.42 -26.96 -24.48
CA GLU A 590 15.36 -26.31 -23.57
C GLU A 590 16.49 -25.61 -24.33
N ARG A 591 17.06 -26.27 -25.36
CA ARG A 591 18.07 -25.64 -26.23
C ARG A 591 17.49 -24.45 -27.01
N GLN A 592 16.25 -24.55 -27.48
CA GLN A 592 15.57 -23.42 -28.12
C GLN A 592 15.35 -22.26 -27.14
N LEU A 593 14.96 -22.54 -25.90
CA LEU A 593 14.79 -21.54 -24.85
C LEU A 593 16.11 -20.83 -24.53
N ILE A 594 17.21 -21.58 -24.43
CA ILE A 594 18.55 -21.02 -24.21
C ILE A 594 18.98 -20.14 -25.38
N LEU A 595 18.73 -20.54 -26.63
CA LEU A 595 19.03 -19.71 -27.80
C LEU A 595 18.21 -18.40 -27.79
N LEU A 596 16.93 -18.49 -27.43
CA LEU A 596 16.03 -17.34 -27.41
C LEU A 596 16.37 -16.34 -26.30
N LEU A 597 16.62 -16.83 -25.09
CA LEU A 597 16.71 -16.03 -23.86
C LEU A 597 18.13 -15.91 -23.30
N SER A 598 19.10 -16.64 -23.86
CA SER A 598 20.51 -16.60 -23.44
C SER A 598 20.73 -16.85 -21.94
N GLY A 599 19.86 -17.65 -21.31
CA GLY A 599 19.94 -17.94 -19.88
C GLY A 599 19.41 -16.83 -18.97
N HIS A 600 18.72 -15.81 -19.49
CA HIS A 600 18.17 -14.71 -18.69
C HIS A 600 17.33 -15.22 -17.51
N PRO A 601 17.74 -15.04 -16.24
CA PRO A 601 17.14 -15.74 -15.10
C PRO A 601 15.63 -15.56 -14.96
N TYR A 602 15.17 -14.32 -15.01
CA TYR A 602 13.75 -14.00 -14.90
C TYR A 602 12.92 -14.55 -16.08
N LEU A 603 13.31 -14.28 -17.33
CA LEU A 603 12.59 -14.74 -18.52
C LEU A 603 12.56 -16.28 -18.65
N VAL A 604 13.66 -16.96 -18.31
CA VAL A 604 13.71 -18.43 -18.32
C VAL A 604 12.73 -18.98 -17.29
N ARG A 605 12.75 -18.47 -16.06
CA ARG A 605 11.80 -18.89 -15.01
C ARG A 605 10.35 -18.61 -15.45
N ARG A 606 10.09 -17.45 -16.05
CA ARG A 606 8.77 -17.07 -16.57
C ARG A 606 8.26 -18.03 -17.63
N ALA A 607 9.10 -18.39 -18.60
CA ALA A 607 8.75 -19.37 -19.62
C ALA A 607 8.41 -20.74 -19.01
N LEU A 608 9.27 -21.24 -18.11
CA LEU A 608 9.07 -22.52 -17.45
C LEU A 608 7.79 -22.55 -16.61
N TYR A 609 7.51 -21.48 -15.87
CA TYR A 609 6.30 -21.34 -15.07
C TYR A 609 5.04 -21.37 -15.93
N LEU A 610 4.98 -20.60 -17.02
CA LEU A 610 3.80 -20.52 -17.89
C LEU A 610 3.46 -21.88 -18.52
N VAL A 611 4.48 -22.65 -18.91
CA VAL A 611 4.29 -24.00 -19.46
C VAL A 611 3.95 -25.00 -18.35
N ALA A 612 4.67 -24.99 -17.22
CA ALA A 612 4.44 -25.91 -16.11
C ALA A 612 3.04 -25.76 -15.47
N THR A 613 2.51 -24.54 -15.45
CA THR A 613 1.14 -24.24 -15.00
C THR A 613 0.07 -24.45 -16.08
N GLN A 614 0.46 -24.89 -17.28
CA GLN A 614 -0.42 -25.13 -18.43
C GLN A 614 -1.19 -23.87 -18.89
N GLN A 615 -0.67 -22.68 -18.61
CA GLN A 615 -1.26 -21.43 -19.11
C GLN A 615 -1.00 -21.26 -20.61
N ILE A 616 0.13 -21.76 -21.10
CA ILE A 616 0.48 -21.82 -22.52
C ILE A 616 1.09 -23.18 -22.85
N SER A 617 0.94 -23.61 -24.10
CA SER A 617 1.66 -24.76 -24.62
C SER A 617 3.12 -24.41 -24.98
N THR A 618 3.98 -25.43 -25.09
CA THR A 618 5.36 -25.22 -25.57
C THR A 618 5.39 -24.66 -26.99
N THR A 619 4.46 -25.08 -27.85
CA THR A 619 4.29 -24.55 -29.20
C THR A 619 3.96 -23.05 -29.19
N GLU A 620 3.03 -22.62 -28.34
CA GLU A 620 2.63 -21.20 -28.21
C GLU A 620 3.76 -20.33 -27.63
N LEU A 621 4.52 -20.87 -26.66
CA LEU A 621 5.67 -20.18 -26.07
C LEU A 621 6.65 -19.69 -27.15
N PHE A 622 6.94 -20.53 -28.16
CA PHE A 622 7.90 -20.22 -29.22
C PHE A 622 7.27 -19.55 -30.46
N ALA A 623 5.95 -19.64 -30.65
CA ALA A 623 5.28 -19.03 -31.80
C ALA A 623 5.06 -17.52 -31.64
N ASN A 624 4.80 -17.05 -30.42
CA ASN A 624 4.38 -15.66 -30.14
C ASN A 624 5.37 -14.88 -29.26
N THR A 625 6.67 -15.18 -29.37
CA THR A 625 7.70 -14.66 -28.46
C THR A 625 7.78 -13.12 -28.42
N THR A 626 7.66 -12.47 -29.57
CA THR A 626 7.71 -11.00 -29.72
C THR A 626 6.33 -10.34 -29.75
N ALA A 627 5.24 -11.11 -29.69
CA ALA A 627 3.90 -10.55 -29.70
C ALA A 627 3.62 -9.75 -28.42
N ASP A 628 2.89 -8.64 -28.53
CA ASP A 628 2.53 -7.79 -27.37
C ASP A 628 1.66 -8.53 -26.34
N SER A 629 0.84 -9.49 -26.80
CA SER A 629 0.06 -10.43 -25.98
C SER A 629 0.80 -11.75 -25.72
N GLY A 630 2.05 -11.86 -26.15
CA GLY A 630 2.88 -13.05 -26.01
C GLY A 630 3.40 -13.26 -24.59
N PRO A 631 4.06 -14.41 -24.33
CA PRO A 631 4.53 -14.80 -22.99
C PRO A 631 5.47 -13.77 -22.34
N PHE A 632 6.16 -12.95 -23.13
CA PHE A 632 7.08 -11.91 -22.68
C PHE A 632 6.61 -10.49 -23.01
N GLY A 633 5.42 -10.31 -23.60
CA GLY A 633 4.97 -9.04 -24.16
C GLY A 633 4.93 -7.90 -23.14
N GLU A 634 4.46 -8.17 -21.92
CA GLU A 634 4.48 -7.22 -20.80
C GLU A 634 5.89 -6.71 -20.46
N HIS A 635 6.85 -7.63 -20.38
CA HIS A 635 8.24 -7.34 -20.06
C HIS A 635 8.91 -6.49 -21.15
N LEU A 636 8.68 -6.85 -22.41
CA LEU A 636 9.19 -6.12 -23.57
C LEU A 636 8.62 -4.70 -23.65
N ARG A 637 7.32 -4.56 -23.40
CA ARG A 637 6.61 -3.29 -23.32
C ARG A 637 7.13 -2.37 -22.21
N ARG A 638 7.44 -2.92 -21.03
CA ARG A 638 8.09 -2.18 -19.94
C ARG A 638 9.42 -1.58 -20.39
N HIS A 639 10.27 -2.36 -21.05
CA HIS A 639 11.55 -1.86 -21.56
C HIS A 639 11.39 -0.82 -22.67
N LEU A 640 10.41 -1.00 -23.56
CA LEU A 640 10.07 -0.01 -24.59
C LEU A 640 9.68 1.34 -23.96
N SER A 641 8.88 1.30 -22.89
CA SER A 641 8.54 2.50 -22.11
C SER A 641 9.75 3.15 -21.44
N LEU A 642 10.63 2.36 -20.83
CA LEU A 642 11.84 2.90 -20.19
C LEU A 642 12.83 3.57 -21.16
N LEU A 643 12.81 3.18 -22.44
CA LEU A 643 13.65 3.75 -23.49
C LEU A 643 13.03 4.99 -24.14
N HIS A 644 11.77 5.31 -23.84
CA HIS A 644 11.07 6.46 -24.38
C HIS A 644 11.81 7.78 -24.07
N ASP A 645 11.79 8.72 -25.02
CA ASP A 645 12.50 10.01 -25.02
C ASP A 645 14.03 9.94 -24.83
N LYS A 646 14.64 8.75 -24.88
CA LYS A 646 16.09 8.57 -24.78
C LYS A 646 16.69 8.22 -26.14
N THR A 647 16.61 9.16 -27.08
CA THR A 647 17.06 9.00 -28.47
C THR A 647 18.47 8.42 -28.59
N GLU A 648 19.41 8.88 -27.76
CA GLU A 648 20.78 8.35 -27.71
C GLU A 648 20.83 6.86 -27.34
N LEU A 649 20.02 6.43 -26.36
CA LEU A 649 19.96 5.01 -25.96
C LEU A 649 19.27 4.15 -27.02
N ILE A 650 18.22 4.67 -27.67
CA ILE A 650 17.53 4.00 -28.78
C ILE A 650 18.51 3.79 -29.94
N GLN A 651 19.24 4.84 -30.35
CA GLN A 651 20.23 4.77 -31.41
C GLN A 651 21.37 3.81 -31.06
N GLY A 652 21.88 3.86 -29.83
CA GLY A 652 22.90 2.93 -29.36
C GLY A 652 22.42 1.47 -29.35
N LEU A 653 21.18 1.21 -28.92
CA LEU A 653 20.60 -0.13 -28.94
C LEU A 653 20.40 -0.64 -30.37
N LEU A 654 19.89 0.19 -31.27
CA LEU A 654 19.76 -0.15 -32.70
C LEU A 654 21.12 -0.39 -33.37
N GLN A 655 22.15 0.37 -33.01
CA GLN A 655 23.52 0.15 -33.47
C GLN A 655 24.02 -1.23 -33.02
N ILE A 656 23.85 -1.56 -31.73
CA ILE A 656 24.25 -2.85 -31.16
C ILE A 656 23.52 -4.00 -31.87
N ILE A 657 22.20 -3.88 -32.10
CA ILE A 657 21.38 -4.91 -32.77
C ILE A 657 21.83 -5.17 -34.21
N ARG A 658 22.38 -4.17 -34.91
CA ARG A 658 22.74 -4.27 -36.34
C ARG A 658 24.22 -4.57 -36.56
N GLN A 659 25.09 -4.00 -35.74
CA GLN A 659 26.54 -3.98 -35.96
C GLN A 659 27.32 -4.71 -34.87
N ASN A 660 26.66 -5.12 -33.79
CA ASN A 660 27.28 -5.76 -32.64
C ASN A 660 28.39 -4.90 -31.99
N THR A 661 28.21 -3.57 -32.03
CA THR A 661 29.18 -2.59 -31.50
C THR A 661 28.45 -1.41 -30.86
N CYS A 662 29.08 -0.79 -29.88
CA CYS A 662 28.65 0.48 -29.30
C CYS A 662 29.88 1.38 -29.15
N GLU A 663 29.93 2.51 -29.87
CA GLU A 663 31.08 3.42 -29.82
C GLU A 663 31.12 4.22 -28.51
N ASP A 664 29.95 4.63 -28.02
CA ASP A 664 29.82 5.36 -26.77
C ASP A 664 29.72 4.41 -25.56
N LYS A 665 30.78 4.38 -24.76
CA LYS A 665 30.83 3.59 -23.54
C LYS A 665 29.75 3.97 -22.53
N ARG A 666 29.36 5.25 -22.41
CA ARG A 666 28.28 5.66 -21.50
C ARG A 666 26.96 5.02 -21.90
N ILE A 667 26.64 5.01 -23.20
CA ILE A 667 25.42 4.39 -23.72
C ILE A 667 25.44 2.89 -23.47
N PHE A 668 26.56 2.21 -23.78
CA PHE A 668 26.74 0.79 -23.50
C PHE A 668 26.45 0.44 -22.03
N TRP A 669 27.06 1.15 -21.07
CA TRP A 669 26.88 0.84 -19.65
C TRP A 669 25.46 1.10 -19.16
N ARG A 670 24.77 2.12 -19.68
CA ARG A 670 23.36 2.39 -19.38
C ARG A 670 22.46 1.26 -19.90
N LEU A 671 22.67 0.83 -21.14
CA LEU A 671 21.92 -0.28 -21.74
C LEU A 671 22.22 -1.62 -21.04
N ARG A 672 23.47 -1.86 -20.66
CA ARG A 672 23.88 -3.07 -19.94
C ARG A 672 23.26 -3.10 -18.55
N GLY A 673 23.27 -1.98 -17.83
CA GLY A 673 22.63 -1.91 -16.52
C GLY A 673 21.12 -2.04 -16.58
N ALA A 674 20.49 -1.50 -17.63
CA ALA A 674 19.09 -1.75 -17.94
C ALA A 674 18.78 -3.23 -18.26
N GLY A 675 19.80 -4.07 -18.47
CA GLY A 675 19.61 -5.49 -18.75
C GLY A 675 19.37 -5.83 -20.21
N LEU A 676 19.62 -4.90 -21.15
CA LEU A 676 19.29 -5.07 -22.57
C LEU A 676 20.44 -5.60 -23.42
N VAL A 677 21.68 -5.39 -22.99
CA VAL A 677 22.89 -5.73 -23.77
C VAL A 677 23.95 -6.40 -22.89
N CYS A 678 24.81 -7.20 -23.52
CA CYS A 678 25.97 -7.85 -22.91
C CYS A 678 27.24 -7.58 -23.74
N GLU A 679 28.38 -7.98 -23.20
CA GLU A 679 29.68 -7.88 -23.88
C GLU A 679 30.35 -9.24 -23.89
N GLU A 680 30.71 -9.72 -25.08
CA GLU A 680 31.42 -10.97 -25.30
C GLU A 680 32.76 -10.67 -25.98
N GLY A 681 33.83 -10.68 -25.19
CA GLY A 681 35.17 -10.35 -25.69
C GLY A 681 35.30 -8.88 -26.09
N ARG A 682 35.24 -8.59 -27.39
CA ARG A 682 35.32 -7.21 -27.95
C ARG A 682 34.03 -6.77 -28.63
N VAL A 683 33.00 -7.61 -28.57
CA VAL A 683 31.75 -7.43 -29.30
C VAL A 683 30.66 -7.11 -28.28
N VAL A 684 29.79 -6.15 -28.61
CA VAL A 684 28.64 -5.78 -27.77
C VAL A 684 27.41 -6.34 -28.44
N LEU A 685 26.63 -7.15 -27.71
CA LEU A 685 25.49 -7.87 -28.27
C LEU A 685 24.21 -7.51 -27.51
N PRO A 686 23.03 -7.61 -28.13
CA PRO A 686 21.78 -7.72 -27.39
C PRO A 686 21.89 -8.88 -26.40
N ARG A 687 21.40 -8.72 -25.18
CA ARG A 687 21.56 -9.73 -24.12
C ARG A 687 20.95 -11.08 -24.51
N CYS A 688 19.86 -11.07 -25.28
CA CYS A 688 19.24 -12.26 -25.83
C CYS A 688 18.61 -12.00 -27.20
N GLN A 689 18.32 -13.07 -27.93
CA GLN A 689 17.71 -13.01 -29.26
C GLN A 689 16.31 -12.37 -29.21
N LEU A 690 15.54 -12.64 -28.16
CA LEU A 690 14.22 -12.03 -27.95
C LEU A 690 14.26 -10.49 -28.04
N TYR A 691 15.22 -9.86 -27.35
CA TYR A 691 15.39 -8.41 -27.40
C TYR A 691 15.82 -7.93 -28.78
N ALA A 692 16.74 -8.65 -29.43
CA ALA A 692 17.21 -8.29 -30.76
C ALA A 692 16.08 -8.28 -31.79
N GLU A 693 15.14 -9.22 -31.70
CA GLU A 693 13.97 -9.31 -32.58
C GLU A 693 12.94 -8.22 -32.26
N TYR A 694 12.48 -8.15 -31.01
CA TYR A 694 11.42 -7.22 -30.61
C TYR A 694 11.80 -5.75 -30.84
N PHE A 695 12.98 -5.32 -30.40
CA PHE A 695 13.37 -3.91 -30.51
C PHE A 695 13.74 -3.51 -31.94
N ARG A 696 14.14 -4.45 -32.80
CA ARG A 696 14.36 -4.17 -34.23
C ARG A 696 13.05 -3.82 -34.94
N GLU A 697 11.94 -4.43 -34.54
CA GLU A 697 10.62 -4.22 -35.13
C GLU A 697 9.93 -2.98 -34.55
N ASN A 698 10.11 -2.72 -33.25
CA ASN A 698 9.33 -1.73 -32.51
C ASN A 698 10.05 -0.38 -32.29
N LEU A 699 11.38 -0.31 -32.42
CA LEU A 699 12.11 0.97 -32.38
C LEU A 699 12.34 1.51 -33.79
N ARG A 700 12.15 2.82 -33.95
CA ARG A 700 12.50 3.56 -35.17
C ARG A 700 13.56 4.60 -34.85
N GLU A 701 14.38 4.92 -35.85
CA GLU A 701 15.44 5.94 -35.77
C GLU A 701 14.92 7.35 -35.51
#